data_AF-A0A0L0MAH4-F1
#
_entry.id   AF-A0A0L0MAH4-F1
#
_cell.length_a   1.000
_cell.length_b   1.000
_cell.length_c   1.000
_cell.angle_alpha   90.00
_cell.angle_beta   90.00
_cell.angle_gamma   90.00
#
_symmetry.space_group_name_H-M   'P 1'
#
loop_
_entity.id
_entity.type
_entity.pdbx_description
1 polymer ?
#
loop_
_entity_poly.entity_id
_entity_poly.type
_entity_poly.pdbx_seq_one_letter_code
_entity_poly.pdbx_strand_id
1 'polypeptide(L)'
;MTASNAHFVTACVELLGTPHVLTDAHDTEPYLVDWRKRYRGSACAVLLPADTEQVAAVVRLAREHRVAIVPQGGNTGLAGGATPDDSGAQAVVSLKRMNRVRGIDPHNNTITVDAGVVLAEIQSRAESAQRLFPLSLAAEGSCTIGGNLSTNAGGTGVLRYGNTRELCLGLEVVTPHGEIWDGLRGLRKDNTGYDLRDLFIGAEGTLGIITAAVLKLHPAPVARVTALAGLASPHAALDFLSMAQRHAGPLLTGFELMSDFSMRLVGRHFPQLRYPFGEPHGQTVLLELSDSESKAHARALFERLMEEAIESGIVEDAVVAESLAQSQAFWDLREHIPLAQAEEGLNIKHDIAVPISSIGRFIDETDAIVQQAAPGARMVTFGHLGDGNLHYNVQAPESVDAKAFLSQRLSDADQRAGLRAGAQAARQHQRGTRARATEGRRGDAFQIARRDPAHAGRQVGARSRQSDEPRQGRALEGEPRMKIRVLSDLHLEADEPLAIPYAEADLVVLAGDIHNHAEAPRWAAENFDSDVPVIYVPGNHEYYDAEFGAMEVAMQDASRSMDNVHFLNNASLVDRYGKWHVLGTALWTDFALFGADDAQRDAAKEACTKVMLDYKGLIQLAWPEPDGEPRAFTPDDSQALHEQACAWLAAELAKPFDGKTIVVTHHAPMRESLAPRYAQDVVSAGFVNHLPALVRAPVSLWIHGHTHTSFDYTVDGARVVCNPRGYFDKRSGKWENPEFAWDKVVEI
;
A
#
# COMPACT_ATOMS: atom_id res chain seq x y z
N MET A 1 4.33 -3.92 -34.67
CA MET A 1 5.74 -4.10 -34.24
C MET A 1 6.57 -2.92 -34.73
N THR A 2 7.30 -2.22 -33.85
CA THR A 2 8.21 -1.13 -34.26
C THR A 2 9.50 -1.69 -34.86
N ALA A 3 10.28 -0.88 -35.59
CA ALA A 3 11.59 -1.30 -36.11
C ALA A 3 12.56 -1.72 -34.98
N SER A 4 12.48 -1.05 -33.82
CA SER A 4 13.25 -1.41 -32.62
C SER A 4 12.90 -2.82 -32.13
N ASN A 5 11.60 -3.15 -32.09
CA ASN A 5 11.13 -4.47 -31.65
C ASN A 5 11.53 -5.56 -32.65
N ALA A 6 11.48 -5.27 -33.95
CA ALA A 6 11.91 -6.24 -34.96
C ALA A 6 13.41 -6.59 -34.82
N HIS A 7 14.27 -5.58 -34.59
CA HIS A 7 15.69 -5.82 -34.35
C HIS A 7 15.94 -6.59 -33.04
N PHE A 8 15.23 -6.25 -31.97
CA PHE A 8 15.29 -6.99 -30.71
C PHE A 8 14.91 -8.46 -30.88
N VAL A 9 13.80 -8.73 -31.56
CA VAL A 9 13.33 -10.10 -31.82
C VAL A 9 14.35 -10.88 -32.65
N THR A 10 14.92 -10.29 -33.69
CA THR A 10 16.00 -10.92 -34.47
C THR A 10 17.22 -11.25 -33.62
N ALA A 11 17.68 -10.31 -32.78
CA ALA A 11 18.81 -10.54 -31.87
C ALA A 11 18.51 -11.65 -30.85
N CYS A 12 17.28 -11.71 -30.35
CA CYS A 12 16.84 -12.82 -29.49
C CYS A 12 16.78 -14.16 -30.23
N VAL A 13 16.41 -14.18 -31.52
CA VAL A 13 16.42 -15.41 -32.34
C VAL A 13 17.85 -15.90 -32.54
N GLU A 14 18.81 -15.00 -32.77
CA GLU A 14 20.23 -15.34 -32.87
C GLU A 14 20.79 -15.88 -31.54
N LEU A 15 20.37 -15.30 -30.42
CA LEU A 15 20.82 -15.68 -29.07
C LEU A 15 20.20 -17.01 -28.59
N LEU A 16 18.89 -17.16 -28.70
CA LEU A 16 18.14 -18.28 -28.11
C LEU A 16 17.86 -19.40 -29.11
N GLY A 17 17.90 -19.11 -30.41
CA GLY A 17 17.44 -19.98 -31.49
C GLY A 17 15.95 -19.78 -31.80
N THR A 18 15.57 -19.95 -33.07
CA THR A 18 14.20 -19.76 -33.58
C THR A 18 13.12 -20.50 -32.78
N PRO A 19 13.30 -21.77 -32.34
CA PRO A 19 12.27 -22.49 -31.58
C PRO A 19 11.98 -21.91 -30.19
N HIS A 20 12.79 -20.94 -29.73
CA HIS A 20 12.76 -20.41 -28.37
C HIS A 20 12.40 -18.90 -28.33
N VAL A 21 11.96 -18.37 -29.47
CA VAL A 21 11.40 -17.02 -29.62
C VAL A 21 10.07 -17.15 -30.33
N LEU A 22 8.98 -17.13 -29.55
CA LEU A 22 7.63 -17.27 -30.09
C LEU A 22 7.10 -15.90 -30.52
N THR A 23 6.61 -15.81 -31.75
CA THR A 23 6.00 -14.61 -32.32
C THR A 23 4.67 -14.89 -33.02
N ASP A 24 4.35 -16.17 -33.27
CA ASP A 24 3.07 -16.56 -33.82
C ASP A 24 1.94 -16.36 -32.79
N ALA A 25 0.78 -15.91 -33.26
CA ALA A 25 -0.36 -15.62 -32.40
C ALA A 25 -0.85 -16.87 -31.65
N HIS A 26 -0.80 -18.04 -32.29
CA HIS A 26 -1.20 -19.30 -31.67
C HIS A 26 -0.28 -19.69 -30.51
N ASP A 27 1.03 -19.55 -30.72
CA ASP A 27 2.05 -19.97 -29.74
C ASP A 27 2.18 -18.99 -28.56
N THR A 28 1.91 -17.70 -28.80
CA THR A 28 2.01 -16.65 -27.78
C THR A 28 0.77 -16.55 -26.90
N GLU A 29 -0.41 -16.91 -27.40
CA GLU A 29 -1.71 -16.78 -26.71
C GLU A 29 -1.71 -17.24 -25.23
N PRO A 30 -1.13 -18.41 -24.84
CA PRO A 30 -1.14 -18.86 -23.45
C PRO A 30 -0.36 -17.97 -22.46
N TYR A 31 0.51 -17.09 -22.98
CA TYR A 31 1.35 -16.18 -22.20
C TYR A 31 0.73 -14.78 -22.07
N LEU A 32 -0.26 -14.47 -22.91
CA LEU A 32 -0.87 -13.14 -23.02
C LEU A 32 -2.11 -12.97 -22.14
N VAL A 33 -2.60 -14.04 -21.52
CA VAL A 33 -3.82 -14.05 -20.72
C VAL A 33 -3.48 -14.50 -19.31
N ASP A 34 -3.98 -13.78 -18.31
CA ASP A 34 -3.80 -14.18 -16.91
C ASP A 34 -4.65 -15.42 -16.56
N TRP A 35 -4.35 -16.06 -15.43
CA TRP A 35 -5.06 -17.24 -14.96
C TRP A 35 -6.58 -17.03 -14.82
N ARG A 36 -7.01 -15.83 -14.39
CA ARG A 36 -8.42 -15.50 -14.15
C ARG A 36 -9.14 -15.03 -15.41
N LYS A 37 -8.44 -14.88 -16.55
CA LYS A 37 -8.95 -14.32 -17.81
C LYS A 37 -9.54 -12.91 -17.64
N ARG A 38 -9.02 -12.16 -16.68
CA ARG A 38 -9.35 -10.76 -16.41
C ARG A 38 -8.50 -9.80 -17.22
N TYR A 39 -7.23 -10.16 -17.44
CA TYR A 39 -6.26 -9.34 -18.14
C TYR A 39 -5.78 -10.06 -19.39
N ARG A 40 -5.70 -9.30 -20.47
CA ARG A 40 -5.19 -9.75 -21.76
C ARG A 40 -4.27 -8.68 -22.33
N GLY A 41 -3.05 -9.08 -22.63
CA GLY A 41 -2.02 -8.22 -23.21
C GLY A 41 -1.66 -8.60 -24.63
N SER A 42 -0.58 -7.97 -25.11
CA SER A 42 0.11 -8.27 -26.36
C SER A 42 1.61 -8.16 -26.12
N ALA A 43 2.40 -9.07 -26.69
CA ALA A 43 3.84 -9.05 -26.60
C ALA A 43 4.49 -9.03 -28.00
N CYS A 44 5.64 -8.39 -28.13
CA CYS A 44 6.43 -8.45 -29.36
C CYS A 44 7.09 -9.81 -29.57
N ALA A 45 7.36 -10.55 -28.49
CA ALA A 45 7.77 -11.94 -28.49
C ALA A 45 7.62 -12.58 -27.11
N VAL A 46 7.54 -13.91 -27.07
CA VAL A 46 7.75 -14.72 -25.85
C VAL A 46 9.11 -15.40 -25.97
N LEU A 47 9.98 -15.15 -25.00
CA LEU A 47 11.36 -15.61 -24.96
C LEU A 47 11.49 -16.77 -23.97
N LEU A 48 12.14 -17.86 -24.40
CA LEU A 48 12.26 -19.10 -23.63
C LEU A 48 13.75 -19.40 -23.38
N PRO A 49 14.45 -18.67 -22.50
CA PRO A 49 15.85 -18.95 -22.18
C PRO A 49 16.01 -20.31 -21.46
N ALA A 50 17.16 -20.95 -21.67
CA ALA A 50 17.50 -22.28 -21.13
C ALA A 50 18.33 -22.23 -19.84
N ASP A 51 19.01 -21.11 -19.60
CA ASP A 51 19.96 -20.92 -18.50
C ASP A 51 20.08 -19.43 -18.12
N THR A 52 20.82 -19.17 -17.06
CA THR A 52 20.98 -17.86 -16.43
C THR A 52 21.72 -16.88 -17.33
N GLU A 53 22.70 -17.37 -18.09
CA GLU A 53 23.49 -16.61 -19.05
C GLU A 53 22.62 -16.11 -20.21
N GLN A 54 21.71 -16.95 -20.71
CA GLN A 54 20.71 -16.56 -21.70
C GLN A 54 19.73 -15.52 -21.15
N VAL A 55 19.25 -15.67 -19.91
CA VAL A 55 18.42 -14.64 -19.27
C VAL A 55 19.19 -13.31 -19.19
N ALA A 56 20.44 -13.33 -18.73
CA ALA A 56 21.28 -12.15 -18.62
C ALA A 56 21.52 -11.49 -19.99
N ALA A 57 21.77 -12.27 -21.04
CA ALA A 57 21.92 -11.76 -22.39
C ALA A 57 20.61 -11.16 -22.95
N VAL A 58 19.46 -11.78 -22.69
CA VAL A 58 18.13 -11.24 -23.04
C VAL A 58 17.91 -9.89 -22.35
N VAL A 59 18.22 -9.75 -21.06
CA VAL A 59 18.06 -8.47 -20.34
C VAL A 59 18.95 -7.39 -20.94
N ARG A 60 20.20 -7.71 -21.32
CA ARG A 60 21.10 -6.75 -21.99
C ARG A 60 20.54 -6.30 -23.34
N LEU A 61 20.04 -7.23 -24.16
CA LEU A 61 19.39 -6.91 -25.44
C LEU A 61 18.14 -6.05 -25.23
N ALA A 62 17.31 -6.39 -24.24
CA ALA A 62 16.10 -5.64 -23.93
C ALA A 62 16.44 -4.19 -23.55
N ARG A 63 17.48 -4.01 -22.73
CA ARG A 63 18.00 -2.68 -22.36
C ARG A 63 18.55 -1.92 -23.57
N GLU A 64 19.33 -2.57 -24.42
CA GLU A 64 19.89 -1.98 -25.65
C GLU A 64 18.79 -1.48 -26.59
N HIS A 65 17.77 -2.30 -26.82
CA HIS A 65 16.66 -2.00 -27.72
C HIS A 65 15.49 -1.24 -27.05
N ARG A 66 15.59 -0.95 -25.75
CA ARG A 66 14.55 -0.31 -24.92
C ARG A 66 13.21 -1.04 -24.99
N VAL A 67 13.25 -2.35 -24.88
CA VAL A 67 12.09 -3.24 -24.80
C VAL A 67 11.85 -3.57 -23.33
N ALA A 68 10.64 -3.32 -22.84
CA ALA A 68 10.25 -3.75 -21.49
C ALA A 68 10.03 -5.27 -21.46
N ILE A 69 10.33 -5.90 -20.34
CA ILE A 69 10.23 -7.36 -20.17
C ILE A 69 9.30 -7.71 -19.02
N VAL A 70 8.55 -8.80 -19.19
CA VAL A 70 7.65 -9.37 -18.18
C VAL A 70 8.11 -10.78 -17.85
N PRO A 71 8.75 -11.01 -16.69
CA PRO A 71 9.14 -12.35 -16.26
C PRO A 71 7.90 -13.20 -15.98
N GLN A 72 7.87 -14.43 -16.50
CA GLN A 72 6.74 -15.33 -16.33
C GLN A 72 7.20 -16.75 -15.93
N GLY A 73 6.65 -17.24 -14.83
CA GLY A 73 6.79 -18.62 -14.38
C GLY A 73 5.62 -19.50 -14.85
N GLY A 74 4.84 -20.00 -13.89
CA GLY A 74 3.66 -20.84 -14.16
C GLY A 74 2.44 -20.11 -14.73
N ASN A 75 2.43 -18.77 -14.72
CA ASN A 75 1.27 -17.93 -15.06
C ASN A 75 0.01 -18.21 -14.21
N THR A 76 0.22 -18.43 -12.90
CA THR A 76 -0.85 -18.73 -11.92
C THR A 76 -1.15 -17.57 -10.97
N GLY A 77 -0.50 -16.41 -11.16
CA GLY A 77 -0.71 -15.21 -10.34
C GLY A 77 -2.11 -14.62 -10.54
N LEU A 78 -2.66 -14.00 -9.49
CA LEU A 78 -4.05 -13.53 -9.47
C LEU A 78 -4.21 -12.00 -9.65
N ALA A 79 -3.09 -11.27 -9.72
CA ALA A 79 -3.02 -9.81 -9.76
C ALA A 79 -2.58 -9.23 -11.13
N GLY A 80 -2.34 -10.09 -12.14
CA GLY A 80 -1.95 -9.64 -13.48
C GLY A 80 -0.47 -9.30 -13.69
N GLY A 81 0.37 -9.37 -12.65
CA GLY A 81 1.81 -9.03 -12.76
C GLY A 81 2.63 -9.90 -13.72
N ALA A 82 2.10 -11.06 -14.12
CA ALA A 82 2.71 -11.96 -15.10
C ALA A 82 2.20 -11.73 -16.54
N THR A 83 1.32 -10.76 -16.76
CA THR A 83 0.64 -10.51 -18.04
C THR A 83 1.18 -9.21 -18.66
N PRO A 84 1.57 -9.21 -19.95
CA PRO A 84 2.02 -7.98 -20.61
C PRO A 84 0.87 -6.98 -20.77
N ASP A 85 1.22 -5.71 -21.02
CA ASP A 85 0.24 -4.69 -21.38
C ASP A 85 -0.32 -4.88 -22.81
N ASP A 86 -1.26 -4.04 -23.22
CA ASP A 86 -1.90 -4.10 -24.54
C ASP A 86 -1.07 -3.45 -25.67
N SER A 87 0.07 -2.85 -25.35
CA SER A 87 0.86 -2.07 -26.31
C SER A 87 1.51 -2.93 -27.40
N GLY A 88 1.71 -4.22 -27.14
CA GLY A 88 2.49 -5.11 -28.02
C GLY A 88 3.98 -4.76 -28.07
N ALA A 89 4.45 -3.89 -27.17
CA ALA A 89 5.83 -3.42 -27.14
C ALA A 89 6.72 -4.16 -26.14
N GLN A 90 6.11 -4.93 -25.23
CA GLN A 90 6.82 -5.69 -24.20
C GLN A 90 7.18 -7.10 -24.72
N ALA A 91 8.18 -7.73 -24.12
CA ALA A 91 8.49 -9.15 -24.33
C ALA A 91 8.23 -9.95 -23.06
N VAL A 92 7.64 -11.14 -23.18
CA VAL A 92 7.51 -12.05 -22.03
C VAL A 92 8.77 -12.91 -21.94
N VAL A 93 9.36 -13.03 -20.76
CA VAL A 93 10.51 -13.93 -20.51
C VAL A 93 10.02 -15.11 -19.69
N SER A 94 9.78 -16.24 -20.34
CA SER A 94 9.26 -17.44 -19.70
C SER A 94 10.38 -18.34 -19.20
N LEU A 95 10.42 -18.59 -17.89
CA LEU A 95 11.44 -19.41 -17.23
C LEU A 95 11.18 -20.92 -17.31
N LYS A 96 10.08 -21.36 -17.95
CA LYS A 96 9.64 -22.77 -17.98
C LYS A 96 10.68 -23.78 -18.50
N ARG A 97 11.65 -23.34 -19.32
CA ARG A 97 12.76 -24.20 -19.79
C ARG A 97 13.87 -24.38 -18.76
N MET A 98 13.99 -23.46 -17.81
CA MET A 98 14.92 -23.54 -16.69
C MET A 98 14.28 -24.37 -15.57
N ASN A 99 14.19 -25.69 -15.76
CA ASN A 99 13.42 -26.59 -14.91
C ASN A 99 14.24 -27.73 -14.29
N ARG A 100 15.53 -27.50 -14.03
CA ARG A 100 16.40 -28.53 -13.45
C ARG A 100 16.44 -28.44 -11.93
N VAL A 101 16.37 -29.62 -11.30
CA VAL A 101 16.83 -29.79 -9.91
C VAL A 101 18.35 -29.96 -9.96
N ARG A 102 19.08 -28.94 -9.50
CA ARG A 102 20.56 -28.90 -9.55
C ARG A 102 21.19 -29.83 -8.51
N GLY A 103 20.55 -30.03 -7.36
CA GLY A 103 21.03 -30.97 -6.34
C GLY A 103 20.15 -31.03 -5.10
N ILE A 104 20.23 -32.14 -4.37
CA ILE A 104 19.57 -32.35 -3.08
C ILE A 104 20.65 -32.75 -2.08
N ASP A 105 20.68 -32.07 -0.93
CA ASP A 105 21.55 -32.39 0.20
C ASP A 105 20.69 -32.74 1.42
N PRO A 106 20.45 -34.04 1.67
CA PRO A 106 19.67 -34.48 2.82
C PRO A 106 20.36 -34.20 4.17
N HIS A 107 21.68 -34.05 4.21
CA HIS A 107 22.41 -33.73 5.44
C HIS A 107 22.21 -32.26 5.82
N ASN A 108 22.32 -31.36 4.84
CA ASN A 108 22.05 -29.94 5.03
C ASN A 108 20.55 -29.60 5.04
N ASN A 109 19.72 -30.56 4.62
CA ASN A 109 18.29 -30.40 4.37
C ASN A 109 18.04 -29.24 3.40
N THR A 110 18.61 -29.32 2.21
CA THR A 110 18.46 -28.31 1.16
C THR A 110 18.24 -28.93 -0.22
N ILE A 111 17.54 -28.21 -1.07
CA ILE A 111 17.41 -28.50 -2.50
C ILE A 111 17.75 -27.24 -3.31
N THR A 112 18.61 -27.39 -4.32
CA THR A 112 18.96 -26.32 -5.25
C THR A 112 18.27 -26.56 -6.57
N VAL A 113 17.55 -25.56 -7.09
CA VAL A 113 16.68 -25.68 -8.27
C VAL A 113 16.76 -24.44 -9.15
N ASP A 114 16.48 -24.63 -10.43
CA ASP A 114 16.16 -23.52 -11.32
C ASP A 114 14.79 -22.90 -11.00
N ALA A 115 14.60 -21.63 -11.35
CA ALA A 115 13.37 -20.89 -11.07
C ALA A 115 12.12 -21.40 -11.80
N GLY A 116 12.29 -22.14 -12.90
CA GLY A 116 11.18 -22.74 -13.66
C GLY A 116 10.73 -24.11 -13.17
N VAL A 117 11.35 -24.68 -12.12
CA VAL A 117 10.88 -25.95 -11.54
C VAL A 117 9.47 -25.77 -10.95
N VAL A 118 8.56 -26.68 -11.30
CA VAL A 118 7.19 -26.72 -10.79
C VAL A 118 7.19 -27.17 -9.32
N LEU A 119 6.34 -26.59 -8.48
CA LEU A 119 6.29 -26.90 -7.04
C LEU A 119 6.08 -28.40 -6.76
N ALA A 120 5.14 -29.06 -7.44
CA ALA A 120 4.88 -30.49 -7.29
C ALA A 120 6.10 -31.37 -7.59
N GLU A 121 6.96 -30.97 -8.52
CA GLU A 121 8.20 -31.68 -8.83
C GLU A 121 9.19 -31.58 -7.65
N ILE A 122 9.28 -30.44 -6.96
CA ILE A 122 10.12 -30.30 -5.77
C ILE A 122 9.61 -31.16 -4.63
N GLN A 123 8.31 -31.16 -4.39
CA GLN A 123 7.68 -32.00 -3.37
C GLN A 123 8.02 -33.48 -3.62
N SER A 124 7.80 -33.97 -4.86
CA SER A 124 8.12 -35.35 -5.24
C SER A 124 9.60 -35.71 -5.08
N ARG A 125 10.51 -34.78 -5.42
CA ARG A 125 11.96 -34.96 -5.29
C ARG A 125 12.41 -34.97 -3.83
N ALA A 126 11.83 -34.12 -2.99
CA ALA A 126 12.05 -34.13 -1.55
C ALA A 126 11.57 -35.45 -0.92
N GLU A 127 10.37 -35.90 -1.27
CA GLU A 127 9.81 -37.18 -0.78
C GLU A 127 10.69 -38.37 -1.17
N SER A 128 11.18 -38.42 -2.41
CA SER A 128 12.11 -39.44 -2.89
C SER A 128 13.42 -39.46 -2.09
N ALA A 129 13.82 -38.32 -1.53
CA ALA A 129 14.98 -38.18 -0.64
C ALA A 129 14.62 -38.34 0.85
N GLN A 130 13.42 -38.83 1.18
CA GLN A 130 12.88 -38.94 2.54
C GLN A 130 12.91 -37.61 3.30
N ARG A 131 12.53 -36.55 2.59
CA ARG A 131 12.41 -35.19 3.10
C ARG A 131 11.05 -34.62 2.72
N LEU A 132 10.72 -33.50 3.34
CA LEU A 132 9.53 -32.70 3.08
C LEU A 132 9.96 -31.34 2.54
N PHE A 133 9.37 -30.93 1.41
CA PHE A 133 9.28 -29.52 1.06
C PHE A 133 7.87 -29.03 1.42
N PRO A 134 7.72 -28.16 2.44
CA PRO A 134 6.43 -28.00 3.12
C PRO A 134 5.47 -26.99 2.47
N LEU A 135 5.92 -26.23 1.47
CA LEU A 135 5.02 -25.33 0.75
C LEU A 135 4.00 -26.15 -0.04
N SER A 136 2.72 -25.92 0.22
CA SER A 136 1.60 -26.49 -0.55
C SER A 136 0.53 -25.43 -0.77
N LEU A 137 0.02 -25.38 -2.00
CA LEU A 137 -0.94 -24.40 -2.47
C LEU A 137 -1.71 -24.95 -3.67
N ALA A 138 -2.92 -24.46 -3.93
CA ALA A 138 -3.82 -25.02 -4.94
C ALA A 138 -3.25 -25.07 -6.38
N ALA A 139 -2.26 -24.22 -6.69
CA ALA A 139 -1.62 -24.17 -8.00
C ALA A 139 -0.36 -25.04 -8.12
N GLU A 140 -0.07 -25.93 -7.17
CA GLU A 140 1.23 -26.63 -7.05
C GLU A 140 1.63 -27.47 -8.28
N GLY A 141 0.65 -27.93 -9.05
CA GLY A 141 0.86 -28.64 -10.32
C GLY A 141 1.31 -27.75 -11.50
N SER A 142 1.36 -26.42 -11.32
CA SER A 142 1.68 -25.48 -12.40
C SER A 142 2.50 -24.26 -11.98
N CYS A 143 2.41 -23.80 -10.72
CA CYS A 143 3.24 -22.71 -10.21
C CYS A 143 4.71 -23.14 -10.17
N THR A 144 5.61 -22.20 -10.45
CA THR A 144 7.06 -22.44 -10.44
C THR A 144 7.71 -21.80 -9.22
N ILE A 145 8.88 -22.29 -8.81
CA ILE A 145 9.61 -21.76 -7.67
C ILE A 145 9.98 -20.29 -7.80
N GLY A 146 10.42 -19.87 -8.98
CA GLY A 146 10.68 -18.46 -9.26
C GLY A 146 9.44 -17.60 -9.03
N GLY A 147 8.28 -18.05 -9.50
CA GLY A 147 7.00 -17.38 -9.26
C GLY A 147 6.68 -17.32 -7.77
N ASN A 148 6.76 -18.46 -7.07
CA ASN A 148 6.48 -18.55 -5.65
C ASN A 148 7.36 -17.60 -4.83
N LEU A 149 8.66 -17.51 -5.13
CA LEU A 149 9.59 -16.58 -4.48
C LEU A 149 9.29 -15.12 -4.86
N SER A 150 9.07 -14.83 -6.16
CA SER A 150 8.78 -13.48 -6.62
C SER A 150 7.49 -12.91 -6.02
N THR A 151 6.50 -13.74 -5.70
CA THR A 151 5.26 -13.32 -5.04
C THR A 151 5.26 -13.52 -3.52
N ASN A 152 6.37 -14.01 -2.95
CA ASN A 152 6.46 -14.46 -1.55
C ASN A 152 5.27 -15.37 -1.14
N ALA A 153 4.97 -16.39 -1.94
CA ALA A 153 3.80 -17.24 -1.76
C ALA A 153 3.77 -17.90 -0.37
N GLY A 154 2.57 -17.94 0.20
CA GLY A 154 2.21 -18.73 1.37
C GLY A 154 1.49 -20.03 0.99
N GLY A 155 0.81 -20.63 1.96
CA GLY A 155 0.11 -21.90 1.83
C GLY A 155 -0.32 -22.43 3.19
N THR A 156 -0.97 -23.59 3.22
CA THR A 156 -1.53 -24.18 4.45
C THR A 156 -0.49 -24.49 5.53
N GLY A 157 0.77 -24.70 5.13
CA GLY A 157 1.88 -24.99 6.05
C GLY A 157 2.60 -23.77 6.64
N VAL A 158 2.18 -22.53 6.33
CA VAL A 158 2.89 -21.32 6.76
C VAL A 158 2.98 -21.20 8.27
N LEU A 159 1.92 -21.58 9.00
CA LEU A 159 1.93 -21.61 10.47
C LEU A 159 3.15 -22.33 11.04
N ARG A 160 3.60 -23.42 10.38
CA ARG A 160 4.72 -24.23 10.88
C ARG A 160 6.05 -23.88 10.26
N TYR A 161 6.06 -23.68 8.95
CA TYR A 161 7.27 -23.68 8.14
C TYR A 161 7.60 -22.30 7.57
N GLY A 162 6.68 -21.33 7.70
CA GLY A 162 6.79 -20.01 7.10
C GLY A 162 6.44 -20.00 5.61
N ASN A 163 6.46 -18.81 5.03
CA ASN A 163 6.25 -18.58 3.60
C ASN A 163 7.50 -18.91 2.77
N THR A 164 7.45 -18.72 1.46
CA THR A 164 8.59 -18.97 0.57
C THR A 164 9.87 -18.20 0.94
N ARG A 165 9.77 -17.00 1.53
CA ARG A 165 10.92 -16.28 2.10
C ARG A 165 11.60 -17.08 3.18
N GLU A 166 10.83 -17.55 4.16
CA GLU A 166 11.30 -18.40 5.25
C GLU A 166 11.90 -19.71 4.72
N LEU A 167 11.40 -20.24 3.60
CA LEU A 167 11.90 -21.47 2.99
C LEU A 167 13.12 -21.26 2.09
N CYS A 168 13.56 -20.03 1.83
CA CYS A 168 14.68 -19.74 0.96
C CYS A 168 15.98 -19.49 1.74
N LEU A 169 17.08 -20.07 1.28
CA LEU A 169 18.43 -19.83 1.82
C LEU A 169 19.27 -18.94 0.91
N GLY A 170 19.12 -19.09 -0.40
CA GLY A 170 19.93 -18.37 -1.38
C GLY A 170 19.23 -18.26 -2.73
N LEU A 171 19.61 -17.25 -3.51
CA LEU A 171 19.06 -16.97 -4.84
C LEU A 171 20.16 -16.67 -5.85
N GLU A 172 19.86 -16.93 -7.10
CA GLU A 172 20.57 -16.43 -8.28
C GLU A 172 19.63 -15.49 -9.00
N VAL A 173 20.07 -14.26 -9.28
CA VAL A 173 19.22 -13.21 -9.86
C VAL A 173 19.94 -12.49 -10.98
N VAL A 174 19.25 -12.27 -12.09
CA VAL A 174 19.69 -11.36 -13.15
C VAL A 174 19.12 -9.96 -12.91
N THR A 175 19.99 -8.97 -12.74
CA THR A 175 19.60 -7.57 -12.49
C THR A 175 19.08 -6.88 -13.75
N PRO A 176 18.45 -5.70 -13.67
CA PRO A 176 18.01 -4.92 -14.85
C PRO A 176 19.16 -4.47 -15.78
N HIS A 177 20.42 -4.56 -15.32
CA HIS A 177 21.61 -4.32 -16.14
C HIS A 177 22.10 -5.60 -16.85
N GLY A 178 21.49 -6.75 -16.58
CA GLY A 178 21.93 -8.06 -17.06
C GLY A 178 23.18 -8.57 -16.34
N GLU A 179 23.43 -8.11 -15.12
CA GLU A 179 24.45 -8.67 -14.24
C GLU A 179 23.86 -9.89 -13.51
N ILE A 180 24.69 -10.90 -13.27
CA ILE A 180 24.28 -12.08 -12.50
C ILE A 180 24.76 -11.88 -11.07
N TRP A 181 23.81 -11.76 -10.13
CA TRP A 181 24.09 -11.84 -8.72
C TRP A 181 23.91 -13.28 -8.25
N ASP A 182 25.02 -13.91 -7.84
CA ASP A 182 25.04 -15.27 -7.32
C ASP A 182 25.12 -15.26 -5.79
N GLY A 183 23.98 -15.57 -5.18
CA GLY A 183 23.82 -15.79 -3.74
C GLY A 183 23.36 -17.22 -3.43
N LEU A 184 23.66 -18.23 -4.26
CA LEU A 184 23.24 -19.63 -4.06
C LEU A 184 24.00 -20.32 -2.92
N ARG A 185 23.78 -19.85 -1.70
CA ARG A 185 24.40 -20.38 -0.48
C ARG A 185 23.40 -21.25 0.28
N GLY A 186 23.77 -22.50 0.55
CA GLY A 186 23.00 -23.41 1.40
C GLY A 186 23.27 -23.22 2.90
N LEU A 187 23.70 -22.03 3.34
CA LEU A 187 24.08 -21.79 4.73
C LEU A 187 22.87 -21.41 5.58
N ARG A 188 22.77 -21.99 6.79
CA ARG A 188 21.72 -21.64 7.77
C ARG A 188 21.97 -20.30 8.47
N LYS A 189 23.25 -19.93 8.60
CA LYS A 189 23.69 -18.66 9.18
C LYS A 189 24.77 -18.08 8.27
N ASP A 190 24.50 -16.90 7.74
CA ASP A 190 25.44 -16.16 6.90
C ASP A 190 25.25 -14.66 7.15
N ASN A 191 26.14 -14.08 7.94
CA ASN A 191 26.08 -12.67 8.33
C ASN A 191 27.14 -11.84 7.59
N THR A 192 27.44 -12.19 6.34
CA THR A 192 28.49 -11.55 5.53
C THR A 192 27.97 -10.39 4.67
N GLY A 193 27.28 -9.44 5.31
CA GLY A 193 26.71 -8.25 4.67
C GLY A 193 25.18 -8.21 4.74
N TYR A 194 24.56 -7.49 3.81
CA TYR A 194 23.10 -7.36 3.72
C TYR A 194 22.47 -8.64 3.17
N ASP A 195 21.25 -8.95 3.65
CA ASP A 195 20.45 -10.05 3.10
C ASP A 195 19.73 -9.60 1.82
N LEU A 196 20.47 -9.53 0.71
CA LEU A 196 19.93 -9.10 -0.59
C LEU A 196 18.88 -10.07 -1.15
N ARG A 197 18.90 -11.34 -0.72
CA ARG A 197 17.89 -12.34 -1.08
C ARG A 197 16.49 -11.79 -0.79
N ASP A 198 16.35 -11.18 0.38
CA ASP A 198 15.06 -10.72 0.86
C ASP A 198 14.52 -9.49 0.11
N LEU A 199 15.37 -8.78 -0.62
CA LEU A 199 14.93 -7.71 -1.50
C LEU A 199 14.21 -8.24 -2.74
N PHE A 200 14.62 -9.40 -3.27
CA PHE A 200 14.05 -9.97 -4.50
C PHE A 200 12.82 -10.86 -4.25
N ILE A 201 12.73 -11.48 -3.06
CA ILE A 201 11.55 -12.25 -2.68
C ILE A 201 10.40 -11.27 -2.43
N GLY A 202 9.26 -11.48 -3.09
CA GLY A 202 8.13 -10.54 -3.07
C GLY A 202 8.28 -9.31 -3.98
N ALA A 203 9.33 -9.22 -4.80
CA ALA A 203 9.55 -8.09 -5.71
C ALA A 203 8.78 -8.20 -7.04
N GLU A 204 8.08 -9.32 -7.28
CA GLU A 204 7.24 -9.54 -8.47
C GLU A 204 7.96 -9.31 -9.81
N GLY A 205 9.27 -9.61 -9.86
CA GLY A 205 10.08 -9.46 -11.07
C GLY A 205 10.52 -8.02 -11.40
N THR A 206 10.13 -7.03 -10.59
CA THR A 206 10.40 -5.60 -10.85
C THR A 206 11.85 -5.19 -10.57
N LEU A 207 12.54 -5.91 -9.70
CA LEU A 207 13.94 -5.63 -9.32
C LEU A 207 14.96 -6.54 -10.02
N GLY A 208 14.50 -7.59 -10.71
CA GLY A 208 15.35 -8.59 -11.35
C GLY A 208 14.63 -9.91 -11.60
N ILE A 209 15.26 -10.79 -12.38
CA ILE A 209 14.72 -12.11 -12.72
C ILE A 209 15.42 -13.18 -11.88
N ILE A 210 14.70 -13.82 -10.97
CA ILE A 210 15.20 -14.98 -10.23
C ILE A 210 15.40 -16.14 -11.20
N THR A 211 16.62 -16.69 -11.28
CA THR A 211 16.97 -17.80 -12.18
C THR A 211 17.18 -19.12 -11.46
N ALA A 212 17.54 -19.08 -10.16
CA ALA A 212 17.67 -20.27 -9.32
C ALA A 212 17.53 -19.94 -7.82
N ALA A 213 17.31 -20.98 -7.02
CA ALA A 213 17.17 -20.87 -5.58
C ALA A 213 17.75 -22.09 -4.85
N VAL A 214 18.21 -21.86 -3.61
CA VAL A 214 18.47 -22.90 -2.61
C VAL A 214 17.35 -22.85 -1.58
N LEU A 215 16.59 -23.93 -1.44
CA LEU A 215 15.42 -24.02 -0.58
C LEU A 215 15.66 -24.98 0.59
N LYS A 216 15.04 -24.69 1.74
CA LYS A 216 15.05 -25.52 2.95
C LYS A 216 14.16 -26.75 2.72
N LEU A 217 14.69 -27.92 3.06
CA LEU A 217 13.93 -29.14 3.26
C LEU A 217 13.75 -29.38 4.77
N HIS A 218 12.78 -30.21 5.10
CA HIS A 218 12.49 -30.68 6.45
C HIS A 218 12.51 -32.21 6.50
N PRO A 219 12.69 -32.83 7.69
CA PRO A 219 12.43 -34.25 7.85
C PRO A 219 10.99 -34.58 7.44
N ALA A 220 10.80 -35.70 6.74
CA ALA A 220 9.46 -36.19 6.45
C ALA A 220 8.77 -36.63 7.76
N PRO A 221 7.49 -36.24 7.98
CA PRO A 221 6.76 -36.69 9.16
C PRO A 221 6.50 -38.20 9.10
N VAL A 222 6.57 -38.85 10.26
CA VAL A 222 6.28 -40.28 10.43
C VAL A 222 4.77 -40.52 10.46
N ALA A 223 3.99 -39.56 10.96
CA ALA A 223 2.54 -39.63 10.98
C ALA A 223 1.90 -38.27 10.75
N ARG A 224 0.70 -38.27 10.15
CA ARG A 224 -0.20 -37.13 10.09
C ARG A 224 -1.55 -37.50 10.66
N VAL A 225 -2.14 -36.58 11.43
CA VAL A 225 -3.48 -36.72 12.01
C VAL A 225 -4.27 -35.46 11.68
N THR A 226 -5.41 -35.62 11.03
CA THR A 226 -6.26 -34.54 10.57
C THR A 226 -7.62 -34.66 11.22
N ALA A 227 -8.22 -33.53 11.57
CA ALA A 227 -9.56 -33.51 12.16
C ALA A 227 -10.32 -32.26 11.77
N LEU A 228 -11.63 -32.35 11.94
CA LEU A 228 -12.55 -31.22 11.91
C LEU A 228 -13.10 -31.00 13.32
N ALA A 229 -13.17 -29.75 13.75
CA ALA A 229 -13.81 -29.33 14.98
C ALA A 229 -14.91 -28.31 14.67
N GLY A 230 -16.09 -28.49 15.24
CA GLY A 230 -17.20 -27.55 15.21
C GLY A 230 -17.12 -26.58 16.39
N LEU A 231 -17.27 -25.28 16.12
CA LEU A 231 -17.16 -24.23 17.13
C LEU A 231 -18.26 -23.18 16.95
N ALA A 232 -18.56 -22.48 18.04
CA ALA A 232 -19.60 -21.45 18.06
C ALA A 232 -19.23 -20.19 17.26
N SER A 233 -17.95 -19.77 17.26
CA SER A 233 -17.54 -18.46 16.76
C SER A 233 -16.06 -18.39 16.33
N PRO A 234 -15.66 -17.35 15.57
CA PRO A 234 -14.24 -17.09 15.28
C PRO A 234 -13.37 -16.86 16.52
N HIS A 235 -13.94 -16.33 17.61
CA HIS A 235 -13.22 -16.15 18.88
C HIS A 235 -12.91 -17.49 19.54
N ALA A 236 -13.86 -18.43 19.54
CA ALA A 236 -13.61 -19.79 20.01
C ALA A 236 -12.53 -20.49 19.17
N ALA A 237 -12.46 -20.21 17.86
CA ALA A 237 -11.38 -20.72 17.02
C ALA A 237 -10.00 -20.16 17.39
N LEU A 238 -9.91 -18.90 17.84
CA LEU A 238 -8.67 -18.31 18.35
C LEU A 238 -8.24 -18.95 19.68
N ASP A 239 -9.18 -19.15 20.60
CA ASP A 239 -8.91 -19.86 21.85
C ASP A 239 -8.45 -21.30 21.59
N PHE A 240 -9.09 -21.97 20.64
CA PHE A 240 -8.71 -23.32 20.23
C PHE A 240 -7.33 -23.35 19.56
N LEU A 241 -6.99 -22.37 18.72
CA LEU A 241 -5.65 -22.25 18.14
C LEU A 241 -4.59 -22.09 19.24
N SER A 242 -4.85 -21.24 20.25
CA SER A 242 -3.94 -21.05 21.38
C SER A 242 -3.74 -22.36 22.15
N MET A 243 -4.82 -23.11 22.41
CA MET A 243 -4.76 -24.42 23.05
C MET A 243 -3.98 -25.43 22.20
N ALA A 244 -4.27 -25.53 20.90
CA ALA A 244 -3.57 -26.42 19.98
C ALA A 244 -2.06 -26.12 19.94
N GLN A 245 -1.68 -24.84 19.95
CA GLN A 245 -0.28 -24.42 20.01
C GLN A 245 0.39 -24.80 21.34
N ARG A 246 -0.31 -24.70 22.49
CA ARG A 246 0.22 -25.15 23.79
C ARG A 246 0.48 -26.66 23.82
N HIS A 247 -0.40 -27.46 23.21
CA HIS A 247 -0.31 -28.91 23.24
C HIS A 247 0.68 -29.44 22.19
N ALA A 248 0.49 -29.04 20.95
CA ALA A 248 1.20 -29.61 19.80
C ALA A 248 2.43 -28.80 19.39
N GLY A 249 2.48 -27.51 19.69
CA GLY A 249 3.59 -26.64 19.35
C GLY A 249 4.03 -26.81 17.90
N PRO A 250 5.30 -27.19 17.62
CA PRO A 250 5.79 -27.41 16.26
C PRO A 250 5.18 -28.61 15.51
N LEU A 251 4.34 -29.43 16.12
CA LEU A 251 3.66 -30.53 15.43
C LEU A 251 2.38 -30.06 14.75
N LEU A 252 1.83 -28.90 15.14
CA LEU A 252 0.70 -28.28 14.45
C LEU A 252 1.17 -27.79 13.08
N THR A 253 0.62 -28.37 12.00
CA THR A 253 1.01 -28.05 10.61
C THR A 253 -0.09 -27.45 9.77
N GLY A 254 -1.36 -27.57 10.19
CA GLY A 254 -2.48 -26.91 9.55
C GLY A 254 -3.51 -26.47 10.58
N PHE A 255 -4.08 -25.28 10.39
CA PHE A 255 -5.18 -24.75 11.20
C PHE A 255 -5.99 -23.76 10.37
N GLU A 256 -7.05 -24.27 9.73
CA GLU A 256 -7.88 -23.55 8.78
C GLU A 256 -9.24 -23.22 9.41
N LEU A 257 -9.65 -21.95 9.35
CA LEU A 257 -10.99 -21.52 9.73
C LEU A 257 -11.92 -21.57 8.51
N MET A 258 -13.14 -22.07 8.71
CA MET A 258 -14.18 -22.11 7.69
C MET A 258 -15.54 -21.77 8.29
N SER A 259 -16.20 -20.73 7.80
CA SER A 259 -17.54 -20.35 8.26
C SER A 259 -18.61 -21.38 7.88
N ASP A 260 -19.70 -21.42 8.67
CA ASP A 260 -20.93 -22.17 8.35
C ASP A 260 -21.38 -21.95 6.89
N PHE A 261 -21.42 -20.68 6.47
CA PHE A 261 -21.87 -20.36 5.11
C PHE A 261 -20.94 -20.95 4.04
N SER A 262 -19.63 -20.99 4.27
CA SER A 262 -18.68 -21.67 3.38
C SER A 262 -18.99 -23.15 3.26
N MET A 263 -19.26 -23.82 4.38
CA MET A 263 -19.60 -25.26 4.42
C MET A 263 -20.94 -25.56 3.74
N ARG A 264 -21.94 -24.68 3.91
CA ARG A 264 -23.23 -24.80 3.20
C ARG A 264 -23.07 -24.67 1.68
N LEU A 265 -22.22 -23.77 1.21
CA LEU A 265 -21.93 -23.65 -0.23
C LEU A 265 -21.29 -24.91 -0.78
N VAL A 266 -20.30 -25.47 -0.07
CA VAL A 266 -19.67 -26.74 -0.47
C VAL A 266 -20.70 -27.86 -0.51
N GLY A 267 -21.52 -28.03 0.53
CA GLY A 267 -22.56 -29.07 0.56
C GLY A 267 -23.64 -28.91 -0.52
N ARG A 268 -23.93 -27.67 -0.96
CA ARG A 268 -24.88 -27.39 -2.05
C ARG A 268 -24.32 -27.78 -3.42
N HIS A 269 -23.11 -27.32 -3.74
CA HIS A 269 -22.53 -27.45 -5.09
C HIS A 269 -21.73 -28.74 -5.29
N PHE A 270 -21.25 -29.35 -4.19
CA PHE A 270 -20.49 -30.59 -4.18
C PHE A 270 -21.10 -31.57 -3.15
N PRO A 271 -22.33 -32.07 -3.37
CA PRO A 271 -23.04 -32.92 -2.41
C PRO A 271 -22.34 -34.25 -2.09
N GLN A 272 -21.37 -34.67 -2.91
CA GLN A 272 -20.50 -35.81 -2.63
C GLN A 272 -19.51 -35.54 -1.48
N LEU A 273 -19.20 -34.27 -1.18
CA LEU A 273 -18.34 -33.87 -0.07
C LEU A 273 -19.22 -33.71 1.18
N ARG A 274 -19.22 -34.75 2.01
CA ARG A 274 -20.11 -34.84 3.17
C ARG A 274 -19.60 -33.99 4.33
N TYR A 275 -20.44 -33.06 4.80
CA TYR A 275 -20.25 -32.41 6.10
C TYR A 275 -20.39 -33.47 7.22
N PRO A 276 -19.37 -33.64 8.08
CA PRO A 276 -19.29 -34.81 8.95
C PRO A 276 -20.15 -34.70 10.22
N PHE A 277 -20.62 -33.51 10.58
CA PHE A 277 -21.42 -33.26 11.79
C PHE A 277 -22.92 -33.44 11.54
N GLY A 278 -23.65 -33.77 12.61
CA GLY A 278 -25.11 -33.93 12.56
C GLY A 278 -25.86 -32.60 12.51
N GLU A 279 -25.28 -31.53 13.04
CA GLU A 279 -25.83 -30.18 13.08
C GLU A 279 -24.80 -29.17 12.56
N PRO A 280 -25.23 -28.02 12.01
CA PRO A 280 -24.31 -26.98 11.56
C PRO A 280 -23.66 -26.25 12.74
N HIS A 281 -22.37 -25.97 12.62
CA HIS A 281 -21.61 -25.16 13.58
C HIS A 281 -21.31 -23.78 13.00
N GLY A 282 -21.28 -22.74 13.86
CA GLY A 282 -21.01 -21.35 13.43
C GLY A 282 -19.67 -21.20 12.71
N GLN A 283 -18.67 -21.94 13.17
CA GLN A 283 -17.37 -22.12 12.53
C GLN A 283 -16.98 -23.59 12.52
N THR A 284 -16.20 -23.98 11.53
CA THR A 284 -15.52 -25.28 11.45
C THR A 284 -14.03 -25.04 11.31
N VAL A 285 -13.22 -25.68 12.15
CA VAL A 285 -11.76 -25.67 12.04
C VAL A 285 -11.28 -27.00 11.47
N LEU A 286 -10.43 -26.95 10.45
CA LEU A 286 -9.61 -28.09 10.04
C LEU A 286 -8.24 -27.96 10.71
N LEU A 287 -7.84 -28.94 11.49
CA LEU A 287 -6.50 -29.01 12.07
C LEU A 287 -5.73 -30.24 11.61
N GLU A 288 -4.43 -30.08 11.42
CA GLU A 288 -3.51 -31.16 11.09
C GLU A 288 -2.28 -31.13 12.01
N LEU A 289 -1.94 -32.30 12.56
CA LEU A 289 -0.69 -32.54 13.27
C LEU A 289 0.24 -33.42 12.42
N SER A 290 1.48 -32.99 12.21
CA SER A 290 2.55 -33.78 11.62
C SER A 290 3.59 -34.17 12.65
N ASP A 291 3.71 -35.46 12.91
CA ASP A 291 4.51 -36.03 13.99
C ASP A 291 5.78 -36.72 13.46
N SER A 292 6.92 -36.45 14.08
CA SER A 292 8.22 -37.06 13.73
C SER A 292 8.58 -38.31 14.53
N GLU A 293 7.83 -38.63 15.59
CA GLU A 293 8.09 -39.76 16.48
C GLU A 293 7.27 -40.98 16.06
N SER A 294 5.94 -40.91 16.16
CA SER A 294 5.07 -42.04 15.83
C SER A 294 3.60 -41.67 15.67
N LYS A 295 2.85 -42.53 14.98
CA LYS A 295 1.38 -42.42 14.90
C LYS A 295 0.69 -42.51 16.25
N ALA A 296 1.26 -43.26 17.19
CA ALA A 296 0.70 -43.42 18.54
C ALA A 296 0.87 -42.13 19.36
N HIS A 297 2.04 -41.49 19.29
CA HIS A 297 2.29 -40.20 19.93
C HIS A 297 1.35 -39.12 19.39
N ALA A 298 1.24 -39.01 18.06
CA ALA A 298 0.33 -38.06 17.40
C ALA A 298 -1.12 -38.22 17.86
N ARG A 299 -1.62 -39.46 17.91
CA ARG A 299 -2.99 -39.76 18.37
C ARG A 299 -3.21 -39.42 19.83
N ALA A 300 -2.31 -39.84 20.72
CA ALA A 300 -2.45 -39.57 22.15
C ALA A 300 -2.41 -38.07 22.45
N LEU A 301 -1.57 -37.32 21.74
CA LEU A 301 -1.52 -35.86 21.84
C LEU A 301 -2.83 -35.22 21.36
N PHE A 302 -3.35 -35.70 20.23
CA PHE A 302 -4.61 -35.25 19.66
C PHE A 302 -5.79 -35.52 20.59
N GLU A 303 -5.89 -36.73 21.14
CA GLU A 303 -6.94 -37.12 22.10
C GLU A 303 -6.96 -36.19 23.31
N ARG A 304 -5.80 -35.91 23.92
CA ARG A 304 -5.69 -34.97 25.06
C ARG A 304 -6.10 -33.54 24.69
N LEU A 305 -5.71 -33.06 23.50
CA LEU A 305 -6.10 -31.74 23.02
C LEU A 305 -7.62 -31.65 22.86
N MET A 306 -8.25 -32.64 22.25
CA MET A 306 -9.70 -32.63 22.03
C MET A 306 -10.50 -32.81 23.31
N GLU A 307 -10.02 -33.66 24.23
CA GLU A 307 -10.63 -33.83 25.56
C GLU A 307 -10.68 -32.48 26.29
N GLU A 308 -9.55 -31.76 26.39
CA GLU A 308 -9.50 -30.43 27.02
C GLU A 308 -10.38 -29.41 26.28
N ALA A 309 -10.37 -29.42 24.95
CA ALA A 309 -11.13 -28.47 24.13
C ALA A 309 -12.66 -28.66 24.27
N ILE A 310 -13.12 -29.91 24.38
CA ILE A 310 -14.54 -30.23 24.58
C ILE A 310 -14.94 -29.98 26.04
N GLU A 311 -14.14 -30.40 27.02
CA GLU A 311 -14.44 -30.19 28.45
C GLU A 311 -14.49 -28.71 28.82
N SER A 312 -13.66 -27.88 28.19
CA SER A 312 -13.68 -26.42 28.36
C SER A 312 -14.82 -25.72 27.59
N GLY A 313 -15.55 -26.43 26.73
CA GLY A 313 -16.63 -25.90 25.91
C GLY A 313 -16.17 -25.01 24.74
N ILE A 314 -14.87 -25.03 24.40
CA ILE A 314 -14.33 -24.30 23.24
C ILE A 314 -14.75 -25.00 21.93
N VAL A 315 -14.71 -26.33 21.92
CA VAL A 315 -15.14 -27.17 20.80
C VAL A 315 -16.47 -27.83 21.15
N GLU A 316 -17.44 -27.71 20.25
CA GLU A 316 -18.80 -28.26 20.42
C GLU A 316 -18.88 -29.73 19.99
N ASP A 317 -18.20 -30.07 18.88
CA ASP A 317 -18.11 -31.43 18.35
C ASP A 317 -16.80 -31.59 17.54
N ALA A 318 -16.31 -32.81 17.39
CA ALA A 318 -15.11 -33.07 16.60
C ALA A 318 -15.09 -34.45 15.95
N VAL A 319 -14.54 -34.51 14.73
CA VAL A 319 -14.34 -35.75 13.98
C VAL A 319 -12.89 -35.88 13.56
N VAL A 320 -12.26 -36.97 13.97
CA VAL A 320 -10.86 -37.29 13.64
C VAL A 320 -10.81 -38.24 12.45
N ALA A 321 -9.88 -38.01 11.53
CA ALA A 321 -9.66 -38.90 10.40
C ALA A 321 -9.01 -40.23 10.85
N GLU A 322 -9.67 -41.34 10.57
CA GLU A 322 -9.18 -42.70 10.86
C GLU A 322 -8.35 -43.28 9.71
N SER A 323 -8.44 -42.68 8.52
CA SER A 323 -7.76 -43.11 7.29
C SER A 323 -7.24 -41.94 6.47
N LEU A 324 -6.30 -42.21 5.56
CA LEU A 324 -5.80 -41.21 4.61
C LEU A 324 -6.90 -40.69 3.68
N ALA A 325 -7.83 -41.55 3.27
CA ALA A 325 -8.97 -41.16 2.44
C ALA A 325 -9.90 -40.18 3.18
N GLN A 326 -10.11 -40.38 4.49
CA GLN A 326 -10.90 -39.45 5.30
C GLN A 326 -10.16 -38.13 5.54
N SER A 327 -8.84 -38.18 5.75
CA SER A 327 -8.01 -36.97 5.83
C SER A 327 -8.10 -36.15 4.55
N GLN A 328 -8.01 -36.79 3.38
CA GLN A 328 -8.18 -36.12 2.09
C GLN A 328 -9.58 -35.54 1.97
N ALA A 329 -10.62 -36.29 2.33
CA ALA A 329 -12.00 -35.78 2.29
C ALA A 329 -12.22 -34.53 3.17
N PHE A 330 -11.50 -34.41 4.30
CA PHE A 330 -11.54 -33.19 5.12
C PHE A 330 -10.83 -32.02 4.44
N TRP A 331 -9.66 -32.25 3.85
CA TRP A 331 -8.97 -31.24 3.05
C TRP A 331 -9.79 -30.81 1.82
N ASP A 332 -10.47 -31.75 1.16
CA ASP A 332 -11.34 -31.47 0.01
C ASP A 332 -12.46 -30.49 0.39
N LEU A 333 -13.05 -30.57 1.59
CA LEU A 333 -14.03 -29.59 2.07
C LEU A 333 -13.45 -28.17 2.07
N ARG A 334 -12.22 -28.01 2.55
CA ARG A 334 -11.50 -26.72 2.61
C ARG A 334 -11.08 -26.21 1.22
N GLU A 335 -10.58 -27.10 0.37
CA GLU A 335 -10.06 -26.77 -0.95
C GLU A 335 -11.16 -26.47 -1.97
N HIS A 336 -12.37 -26.99 -1.77
CA HIS A 336 -13.51 -26.74 -2.66
C HIS A 336 -14.29 -25.46 -2.35
N ILE A 337 -14.02 -24.75 -1.25
CA ILE A 337 -14.71 -23.49 -0.92
C ILE A 337 -14.62 -22.47 -2.08
N PRO A 338 -13.45 -22.19 -2.70
CA PRO A 338 -13.37 -21.25 -3.82
C PRO A 338 -14.15 -21.71 -5.07
N LEU A 339 -14.24 -23.02 -5.30
CA LEU A 339 -15.01 -23.60 -6.40
C LEU A 339 -16.51 -23.46 -6.14
N ALA A 340 -16.97 -23.79 -4.94
CA ALA A 340 -18.37 -23.66 -4.53
C ALA A 340 -18.83 -22.20 -4.58
N GLN A 341 -17.94 -21.28 -4.21
CA GLN A 341 -18.17 -19.86 -4.34
C GLN A 341 -18.32 -19.40 -5.79
N ALA A 342 -17.56 -20.00 -6.72
CA ALA A 342 -17.65 -19.67 -8.15
C ALA A 342 -18.95 -20.19 -8.78
N GLU A 343 -19.38 -21.39 -8.41
CA GLU A 343 -20.66 -21.99 -8.85
C GLU A 343 -21.87 -21.23 -8.31
N GLU A 344 -21.81 -20.74 -7.07
CA GLU A 344 -22.89 -19.93 -6.47
C GLU A 344 -23.11 -18.59 -7.20
N GLY A 345 -22.06 -18.02 -7.81
CA GLY A 345 -22.15 -16.81 -8.63
C GLY A 345 -21.05 -15.79 -8.36
N LEU A 346 -21.22 -14.58 -8.92
CA LEU A 346 -20.23 -13.51 -8.80
C LEU A 346 -20.09 -13.04 -7.36
N ASN A 347 -18.85 -12.80 -6.96
CA ASN A 347 -18.48 -12.43 -5.60
C ASN A 347 -17.32 -11.44 -5.61
N ILE A 348 -17.25 -10.65 -4.56
CA ILE A 348 -16.13 -9.76 -4.27
C ILE A 348 -15.14 -10.57 -3.45
N LYS A 349 -13.89 -10.63 -3.90
CA LYS A 349 -12.85 -11.43 -3.24
C LYS A 349 -11.82 -10.54 -2.59
N HIS A 350 -11.50 -10.82 -1.33
CA HIS A 350 -10.40 -10.18 -0.62
C HIS A 350 -9.54 -11.24 0.03
N ASP A 351 -8.23 -11.10 -0.16
CA ASP A 351 -7.21 -11.92 0.47
C ASP A 351 -6.40 -10.98 1.37
N ILE A 352 -6.61 -11.09 2.68
CA ILE A 352 -6.14 -10.09 3.64
C ILE A 352 -5.40 -10.76 4.81
N ALA A 353 -4.39 -10.06 5.31
CA ALA A 353 -3.71 -10.45 6.54
C ALA A 353 -4.00 -9.44 7.65
N VAL A 354 -4.40 -9.94 8.81
CA VAL A 354 -4.50 -9.19 10.06
C VAL A 354 -3.73 -9.95 11.15
N PRO A 355 -3.34 -9.30 12.26
CA PRO A 355 -2.79 -10.05 13.38
C PRO A 355 -3.77 -11.15 13.81
N ILE A 356 -3.27 -12.35 14.08
CA ILE A 356 -4.10 -13.52 14.47
C ILE A 356 -5.08 -13.16 15.59
N SER A 357 -4.60 -12.46 16.62
CA SER A 357 -5.40 -12.01 17.76
C SER A 357 -6.55 -11.05 17.41
N SER A 358 -6.58 -10.49 16.20
CA SER A 358 -7.58 -9.55 15.74
C SER A 358 -8.61 -10.18 14.79
N ILE A 359 -8.46 -11.45 14.37
CA ILE A 359 -9.34 -12.06 13.36
C ILE A 359 -10.80 -12.09 13.81
N GLY A 360 -11.07 -12.52 15.05
CA GLY A 360 -12.45 -12.61 15.55
C GLY A 360 -13.15 -11.26 15.53
N ARG A 361 -12.48 -10.23 16.07
CA ARG A 361 -12.97 -8.85 16.04
C ARG A 361 -13.12 -8.31 14.61
N PHE A 362 -12.14 -8.56 13.75
CA PHE A 362 -12.18 -8.12 12.35
C PHE A 362 -13.42 -8.66 11.65
N ILE A 363 -13.76 -9.94 11.85
CA ILE A 363 -14.96 -10.55 11.28
C ILE A 363 -16.21 -9.85 11.84
N ASP A 364 -16.34 -9.70 13.16
CA ASP A 364 -17.52 -9.08 13.77
C ASP A 364 -17.78 -7.65 13.26
N GLU A 365 -16.73 -6.82 13.23
CA GLU A 365 -16.82 -5.42 12.82
C GLU A 365 -17.07 -5.28 11.32
N THR A 366 -16.35 -6.06 10.50
CA THR A 366 -16.47 -5.98 9.04
C THR A 366 -17.82 -6.52 8.58
N ASP A 367 -18.31 -7.60 9.19
CA ASP A 367 -19.63 -8.15 8.93
C ASP A 367 -20.72 -7.09 9.20
N ALA A 368 -20.64 -6.38 10.34
CA ALA A 368 -21.59 -5.33 10.69
C ALA A 368 -21.58 -4.17 9.68
N ILE A 369 -20.39 -3.71 9.26
CA ILE A 369 -20.23 -2.64 8.27
C ILE A 369 -20.81 -3.06 6.91
N VAL A 370 -20.48 -4.27 6.45
CA VAL A 370 -20.97 -4.81 5.17
C VAL A 370 -22.48 -4.97 5.20
N GLN A 371 -23.07 -5.45 6.31
CA GLN A 371 -24.52 -5.55 6.45
C GLN A 371 -25.21 -4.18 6.47
N GLN A 372 -24.58 -3.15 7.03
CA GLN A 372 -25.13 -1.80 7.02
C GLN A 372 -25.13 -1.20 5.60
N ALA A 373 -24.04 -1.38 4.85
CA ALA A 373 -23.92 -0.89 3.48
C ALA A 373 -24.78 -1.70 2.49
N ALA A 374 -24.85 -3.01 2.68
CA ALA A 374 -25.53 -3.96 1.81
C ALA A 374 -26.33 -4.99 2.63
N PRO A 375 -27.53 -4.62 3.13
CA PRO A 375 -28.35 -5.53 3.91
C PRO A 375 -28.64 -6.84 3.18
N GLY A 376 -28.35 -7.96 3.85
CA GLY A 376 -28.52 -9.30 3.29
C GLY A 376 -27.33 -9.81 2.47
N ALA A 377 -26.24 -9.05 2.35
CA ALA A 377 -25.00 -9.55 1.78
C ALA A 377 -24.55 -10.81 2.53
N ARG A 378 -23.90 -11.74 1.82
CA ARG A 378 -23.54 -13.06 2.37
C ARG A 378 -22.03 -13.19 2.42
N MET A 379 -21.48 -13.27 3.62
CA MET A 379 -20.04 -13.34 3.84
C MET A 379 -19.56 -14.79 3.73
N VAL A 380 -18.58 -15.03 2.88
CA VAL A 380 -17.89 -16.30 2.72
C VAL A 380 -16.49 -16.12 3.30
N THR A 381 -16.35 -16.44 4.58
CA THR A 381 -15.11 -16.24 5.35
C THR A 381 -14.44 -17.60 5.63
N PHE A 382 -13.20 -17.72 5.19
CA PHE A 382 -12.35 -18.89 5.45
C PHE A 382 -10.88 -18.52 5.30
N GLY A 383 -9.95 -19.28 5.86
CA GLY A 383 -8.53 -18.96 5.72
C GLY A 383 -7.62 -19.65 6.71
N HIS A 384 -6.35 -19.25 6.65
CA HIS A 384 -5.26 -19.80 7.45
C HIS A 384 -5.20 -19.04 8.79
N LEU A 385 -6.01 -19.47 9.77
CA LEU A 385 -6.06 -18.79 11.08
C LEU A 385 -4.68 -18.75 11.75
N GLY A 386 -3.89 -19.79 11.50
CA GLY A 386 -2.55 -19.97 12.06
C GLY A 386 -1.49 -18.97 11.61
N ASP A 387 -1.71 -18.24 10.52
CA ASP A 387 -0.74 -17.26 9.99
C ASP A 387 -1.31 -15.83 9.85
N GLY A 388 -2.59 -15.64 10.17
CA GLY A 388 -3.23 -14.33 10.10
C GLY A 388 -3.96 -14.05 8.78
N ASN A 389 -3.92 -14.96 7.80
CA ASN A 389 -4.56 -14.79 6.51
C ASN A 389 -6.04 -15.18 6.51
N LEU A 390 -6.88 -14.31 5.98
CA LEU A 390 -8.32 -14.51 5.85
C LEU A 390 -8.77 -14.18 4.42
N HIS A 391 -9.45 -15.12 3.78
CA HIS A 391 -10.25 -14.85 2.60
C HIS A 391 -11.61 -14.31 3.04
N TYR A 392 -11.77 -12.99 2.97
CA TYR A 392 -13.00 -12.30 3.36
C TYR A 392 -13.79 -11.91 2.12
N ASN A 393 -14.65 -12.82 1.66
CA ASN A 393 -15.37 -12.61 0.42
C ASN A 393 -16.84 -12.26 0.66
N VAL A 394 -17.40 -11.43 -0.22
CA VAL A 394 -18.78 -10.93 -0.10
C VAL A 394 -19.58 -11.33 -1.33
N GLN A 395 -20.70 -12.01 -1.11
CA GLN A 395 -21.69 -12.33 -2.12
C GLN A 395 -22.92 -11.43 -2.01
N ALA A 396 -23.59 -11.24 -3.15
CA ALA A 396 -24.86 -10.55 -3.20
C ALA A 396 -25.92 -11.24 -2.33
N PRO A 397 -26.91 -10.49 -1.81
CA PRO A 397 -28.05 -11.07 -1.13
C PRO A 397 -28.77 -12.11 -2.00
N GLU A 398 -29.42 -13.07 -1.34
CA GLU A 398 -30.22 -14.06 -2.04
C GLU A 398 -31.31 -13.36 -2.87
N SER A 399 -31.52 -13.82 -4.12
CA SER A 399 -32.44 -13.23 -5.12
C SER A 399 -32.05 -11.88 -5.75
N VAL A 400 -30.93 -11.27 -5.35
CA VAL A 400 -30.40 -10.08 -6.03
C VAL A 400 -29.50 -10.49 -7.19
N ASP A 401 -29.64 -9.83 -8.35
CA ASP A 401 -28.72 -10.04 -9.47
C ASP A 401 -27.29 -9.64 -9.07
N ALA A 402 -26.38 -10.61 -9.06
CA ALA A 402 -25.01 -10.39 -8.61
C ALA A 402 -24.27 -9.36 -9.47
N LYS A 403 -24.60 -9.25 -10.76
CA LYS A 403 -23.98 -8.27 -11.67
C LYS A 403 -24.46 -6.85 -11.36
N ALA A 404 -25.76 -6.66 -11.10
CA ALA A 404 -26.31 -5.40 -10.61
C ALA A 404 -25.74 -5.03 -9.23
N PHE A 405 -25.63 -5.99 -8.31
CA PHE A 405 -25.06 -5.78 -6.98
C PHE A 405 -23.62 -5.24 -7.04
N LEU A 406 -22.79 -5.85 -7.88
CA LEU A 406 -21.40 -5.45 -8.09
C LEU A 406 -21.24 -4.11 -8.81
N SER A 407 -22.24 -3.66 -9.58
CA SER A 407 -22.16 -2.41 -10.36
C SER A 407 -22.84 -1.22 -9.70
N GLN A 408 -23.76 -1.44 -8.74
CA GLN A 408 -24.63 -0.37 -8.20
C GLN A 408 -24.39 0.02 -6.73
N ARG A 409 -23.83 -0.85 -5.89
CA ARG A 409 -23.84 -0.63 -4.41
C ARG A 409 -22.50 -0.67 -3.71
N LEU A 410 -21.46 -0.97 -4.45
CA LEU A 410 -20.11 -0.95 -3.92
C LEU A 410 -19.26 -0.28 -4.96
N SER A 411 -19.23 1.05 -4.93
CA SER A 411 -18.10 1.74 -5.53
C SER A 411 -16.83 1.14 -4.93
N ASP A 412 -15.74 1.09 -5.68
CA ASP A 412 -14.45 0.68 -5.15
C ASP A 412 -14.11 1.40 -3.82
N ALA A 413 -14.64 2.61 -3.59
CA ALA A 413 -14.48 3.38 -2.37
C ALA A 413 -15.15 2.76 -1.13
N ASP A 414 -16.35 2.18 -1.25
CA ASP A 414 -17.07 1.58 -0.10
C ASP A 414 -16.43 0.25 0.34
N GLN A 415 -15.95 -0.55 -0.62
CA GLN A 415 -15.16 -1.76 -0.35
C GLN A 415 -13.83 -1.42 0.32
N ARG A 416 -13.14 -0.39 -0.21
CA ARG A 416 -11.91 0.15 0.39
C ARG A 416 -12.18 0.67 1.79
N ALA A 417 -13.28 1.38 2.04
CA ALA A 417 -13.62 1.93 3.34
C ALA A 417 -13.92 0.84 4.39
N GLY A 418 -14.68 -0.20 4.04
CA GLY A 418 -14.96 -1.31 4.97
C GLY A 418 -13.72 -2.13 5.32
N LEU A 419 -12.88 -2.47 4.33
CA LEU A 419 -11.62 -3.17 4.57
C LEU A 419 -10.58 -2.28 5.27
N ARG A 420 -10.53 -0.98 4.95
CA ARG A 420 -9.67 -0.01 5.65
C ARG A 420 -10.10 0.13 7.10
N ALA A 421 -11.40 0.26 7.38
CA ALA A 421 -11.93 0.35 8.73
C ALA A 421 -11.63 -0.92 9.55
N GLY A 422 -11.85 -2.12 8.99
CA GLY A 422 -11.49 -3.37 9.66
C GLY A 422 -9.98 -3.53 9.88
N ALA A 423 -9.15 -3.16 8.91
CA ALA A 423 -7.69 -3.18 9.05
C ALA A 423 -7.17 -2.09 10.00
N GLN A 424 -7.83 -0.94 10.10
CA GLN A 424 -7.48 0.18 10.99
C GLN A 424 -7.89 -0.12 12.44
N ALA A 425 -9.03 -0.78 12.65
CA ALA A 425 -9.42 -1.32 13.95
C ALA A 425 -8.45 -2.40 14.47
N ALA A 426 -7.92 -3.25 13.57
CA ALA A 426 -6.86 -4.20 13.90
C ALA A 426 -5.50 -3.54 14.24
N ARG A 427 -5.22 -2.35 13.69
CA ARG A 427 -3.97 -1.60 13.91
C ARG A 427 -3.93 -0.83 15.23
N GLN A 428 -5.05 -0.30 15.71
CA GLN A 428 -5.07 0.58 16.90
C GLN A 428 -4.63 -0.08 18.22
N HIS A 429 -4.63 -1.41 18.33
CA HIS A 429 -4.23 -2.11 19.56
C HIS A 429 -2.86 -2.80 19.49
N GLN A 430 -2.14 -2.70 18.36
CA GLN A 430 -0.75 -3.12 18.26
C GLN A 430 0.16 -1.90 18.06
N ARG A 431 0.52 -1.23 19.17
CA ARG A 431 1.76 -0.44 19.19
C ARG A 431 2.93 -1.40 18.95
N GLY A 432 3.34 -1.59 17.70
CA GLY A 432 4.62 -2.24 17.39
C GLY A 432 4.75 -3.04 16.09
N THR A 433 3.70 -3.43 15.37
CA THR A 433 3.87 -4.34 14.22
C THR A 433 3.05 -3.95 12.99
N ARG A 434 3.79 -3.66 11.90
CA ARG A 434 3.30 -3.27 10.57
C ARG A 434 2.52 -4.41 9.92
N ALA A 435 1.24 -4.23 9.65
CA ALA A 435 0.49 -5.06 8.70
C ALA A 435 0.63 -4.44 7.30
N ARG A 436 1.27 -5.13 6.36
CA ARG A 436 1.18 -4.83 4.92
C ARG A 436 -0.02 -5.60 4.37
N ALA A 437 -1.02 -4.89 3.86
CA ALA A 437 -1.89 -5.49 2.86
C ALA A 437 -1.03 -5.80 1.63
N THR A 438 -1.08 -7.02 1.13
CA THR A 438 -0.64 -7.35 -0.23
C THR A 438 -1.63 -6.73 -1.22
N GLU A 439 -1.61 -5.41 -1.35
CA GLU A 439 -2.30 -4.70 -2.43
C GLU A 439 -1.52 -4.92 -3.74
N GLY A 440 -1.98 -5.86 -4.54
CA GLY A 440 -1.67 -5.85 -5.97
C GLY A 440 -2.35 -4.65 -6.63
N ARG A 441 -1.61 -3.56 -6.84
CA ARG A 441 -1.91 -2.49 -7.83
C ARG A 441 -0.68 -2.42 -8.76
N ARG A 442 -0.76 -2.31 -10.09
CA ARG A 442 -1.63 -1.49 -10.94
C ARG A 442 -1.92 -2.18 -12.29
N GLY A 443 -3.16 -2.05 -12.76
CA GLY A 443 -3.45 -1.78 -14.17
C GLY A 443 -3.50 -0.25 -14.34
N ASP A 444 -3.09 0.24 -15.52
CA ASP A 444 -3.06 1.64 -15.94
C ASP A 444 -1.93 2.52 -15.37
N ALA A 445 -0.76 2.49 -16.04
CA ALA A 445 0.08 3.66 -16.32
C ALA A 445 1.34 3.28 -17.14
N PHE A 446 1.23 3.15 -18.46
CA PHE A 446 2.38 3.24 -19.37
C PHE A 446 2.04 4.02 -20.64
N GLN A 447 2.07 5.35 -20.53
CA GLN A 447 2.37 6.21 -21.69
C GLN A 447 3.44 7.23 -21.28
N ILE A 448 4.71 6.87 -21.52
CA ILE A 448 5.80 7.84 -21.57
C ILE A 448 5.98 8.22 -23.05
N ALA A 449 5.46 9.39 -23.42
CA ALA A 449 5.71 10.00 -24.71
C ALA A 449 7.20 10.34 -24.86
N ARG A 450 7.85 9.72 -25.86
CA ARG A 450 9.20 10.06 -26.30
C ARG A 450 9.21 11.49 -26.89
N ARG A 451 9.99 12.40 -26.31
CA ARG A 451 10.42 13.63 -27.00
C ARG A 451 11.65 13.30 -27.83
N ASP A 452 11.53 13.42 -29.15
CA ASP A 452 12.66 13.44 -30.07
C ASP A 452 13.01 14.92 -30.37
N PRO A 453 14.28 15.36 -30.27
CA PRO A 453 14.67 16.74 -30.53
C PRO A 453 15.32 16.87 -31.91
N ALA A 454 14.58 17.36 -32.91
CA ALA A 454 15.21 17.90 -34.12
C ALA A 454 14.27 18.76 -34.98
N HIS A 455 14.77 19.97 -35.31
CA HIS A 455 14.46 20.76 -36.50
C HIS A 455 13.09 21.45 -36.59
N ALA A 456 13.07 22.77 -36.34
CA ALA A 456 13.34 23.77 -37.37
C ALA A 456 12.79 25.13 -36.92
N GLY A 457 13.67 26.14 -36.84
CA GLY A 457 13.26 27.52 -36.69
C GLY A 457 12.59 28.06 -37.96
N ARG A 458 11.69 29.02 -37.79
CA ARG A 458 11.56 30.17 -38.69
C ARG A 458 10.76 31.31 -38.05
N GLN A 459 11.25 32.49 -38.38
CA GLN A 459 10.92 33.83 -37.93
C GLN A 459 9.55 34.37 -38.40
N VAL A 460 8.99 35.24 -37.55
CA VAL A 460 8.43 36.58 -37.81
C VAL A 460 7.21 36.72 -38.72
N GLY A 461 6.17 37.36 -38.17
CA GLY A 461 5.11 38.02 -38.94
C GLY A 461 4.12 38.78 -38.07
N ALA A 462 4.44 40.03 -37.72
CA ALA A 462 3.50 41.00 -37.14
C ALA A 462 2.54 41.57 -38.21
N ARG A 463 1.27 41.79 -37.85
CA ARG A 463 0.31 42.82 -38.38
C ARG A 463 -1.04 42.64 -37.65
N SER A 464 -1.39 43.53 -36.73
CA SER A 464 -2.15 44.78 -36.91
C SER A 464 -3.67 44.62 -36.72
N ARG A 465 -4.13 45.30 -35.65
CA ARG A 465 -5.49 45.60 -35.19
C ARG A 465 -6.52 45.86 -36.31
N GLN A 466 -7.74 45.36 -36.10
CA GLN A 466 -8.94 46.17 -36.29
C GLN A 466 -10.09 45.69 -35.38
N SER A 467 -10.73 46.68 -34.77
CA SER A 467 -11.86 46.68 -33.85
C SER A 467 -13.18 46.30 -34.52
N ASP A 468 -14.06 45.61 -33.80
CA ASP A 468 -15.50 45.94 -33.70
C ASP A 468 -16.18 45.07 -32.60
N GLU A 469 -16.67 45.73 -31.55
CA GLU A 469 -17.67 45.25 -30.57
C GLU A 469 -19.06 45.78 -30.98
N PRO A 470 -20.20 45.34 -30.39
CA PRO A 470 -20.46 44.11 -29.63
C PRO A 470 -21.71 43.37 -30.13
N ARG A 471 -21.74 42.04 -30.01
CA ARG A 471 -23.01 41.27 -30.00
C ARG A 471 -23.26 40.79 -28.58
N GLN A 472 -24.16 41.48 -27.88
CA GLN A 472 -24.71 41.02 -26.62
C GLN A 472 -25.59 39.77 -26.83
N GLY A 473 -25.46 38.81 -25.91
CA GLY A 473 -26.61 38.03 -25.46
C GLY A 473 -26.65 36.55 -25.83
N ARG A 474 -25.67 35.76 -25.37
CA ARG A 474 -25.97 34.44 -24.79
C ARG A 474 -24.99 34.21 -23.64
N ALA A 475 -25.51 34.24 -22.41
CA ALA A 475 -24.77 33.83 -21.23
C ALA A 475 -24.32 32.38 -21.44
N LEU A 476 -23.00 32.19 -21.53
CA LEU A 476 -22.41 30.87 -21.35
C LEU A 476 -22.55 30.54 -19.87
N GLU A 477 -23.22 29.43 -19.59
CA GLU A 477 -23.22 28.77 -18.29
C GLU A 477 -21.78 28.63 -17.81
N GLY A 478 -21.54 29.00 -16.54
CA GLY A 478 -20.23 29.32 -16.00
C GLY A 478 -19.23 28.18 -16.11
N GLU A 479 -17.95 28.54 -16.27
CA GLU A 479 -16.86 27.58 -16.15
C GLU A 479 -17.00 26.78 -14.85
N PRO A 480 -16.74 25.46 -14.88
CA PRO A 480 -16.78 24.64 -13.68
C PRO A 480 -15.81 25.21 -12.64
N ARG A 481 -16.36 25.58 -11.48
CA ARG A 481 -15.59 26.11 -10.34
C ARG A 481 -14.76 24.99 -9.73
N MET A 482 -13.52 25.32 -9.36
CA MET A 482 -12.62 24.38 -8.69
C MET A 482 -12.98 24.28 -7.21
N LYS A 483 -13.20 23.06 -6.71
CA LYS A 483 -13.48 22.76 -5.30
C LYS A 483 -12.20 22.43 -4.56
N ILE A 484 -11.91 23.15 -3.49
CA ILE A 484 -10.71 22.94 -2.66
C ILE A 484 -11.14 22.62 -1.24
N ARG A 485 -10.77 21.44 -0.74
CA ARG A 485 -10.98 21.07 0.67
C ARG A 485 -9.87 21.67 1.52
N VAL A 486 -10.24 22.48 2.51
CA VAL A 486 -9.28 23.23 3.33
C VAL A 486 -9.24 22.62 4.73
N LEU A 487 -8.05 22.21 5.16
CA LEU A 487 -7.76 21.73 6.51
C LEU A 487 -6.49 22.41 7.00
N SER A 488 -6.51 22.91 8.23
CA SER A 488 -5.32 23.48 8.86
C SER A 488 -5.23 23.05 10.31
N ASP A 489 -4.03 23.14 10.91
CA ASP A 489 -3.79 22.99 12.35
C ASP A 489 -4.58 21.84 13.00
N LEU A 490 -4.40 20.63 12.47
CA LEU A 490 -5.19 19.46 12.83
C LEU A 490 -4.74 18.84 14.16
N HIS A 491 -3.47 19.04 14.54
CA HIS A 491 -2.84 18.47 15.75
C HIS A 491 -3.18 17.00 15.98
N LEU A 492 -3.02 16.19 14.94
CA LEU A 492 -3.41 14.77 14.96
C LEU A 492 -2.64 13.95 15.99
N GLU A 493 -1.46 14.41 16.41
CA GLU A 493 -0.70 13.84 17.52
C GLU A 493 -1.47 13.84 18.85
N ALA A 494 -2.44 14.75 19.01
CA ALA A 494 -3.25 14.86 20.21
C ALA A 494 -4.48 13.95 20.18
N ASP A 495 -5.09 13.79 19.00
CA ASP A 495 -6.33 13.01 18.79
C ASP A 495 -6.59 12.78 17.29
N GLU A 496 -6.11 11.66 16.76
CA GLU A 496 -6.34 11.27 15.36
C GLU A 496 -7.71 10.57 15.22
N PRO A 497 -8.63 11.06 14.35
CA PRO A 497 -9.95 10.46 14.20
C PRO A 497 -9.88 9.10 13.47
N LEU A 498 -10.77 8.18 13.84
CA LEU A 498 -10.94 6.88 13.18
C LEU A 498 -11.31 6.98 11.69
N ALA A 499 -12.10 8.01 11.35
CA ALA A 499 -12.50 8.32 9.98
C ALA A 499 -12.82 9.81 9.89
N ILE A 500 -12.60 10.39 8.71
CA ILE A 500 -13.03 11.75 8.40
C ILE A 500 -14.20 11.72 7.41
N PRO A 501 -15.19 12.62 7.53
CA PRO A 501 -16.25 12.77 6.54
C PRO A 501 -15.71 12.91 5.11
N TYR A 502 -16.38 12.28 4.14
CA TYR A 502 -16.07 12.50 2.72
C TYR A 502 -16.49 13.91 2.30
N ALA A 503 -15.68 14.55 1.46
CA ALA A 503 -16.03 15.80 0.80
C ALA A 503 -15.45 15.78 -0.62
N GLU A 504 -16.30 16.06 -1.60
CA GLU A 504 -15.90 16.15 -3.01
C GLU A 504 -15.00 17.37 -3.22
N ALA A 505 -13.77 17.14 -3.69
CA ALA A 505 -12.80 18.20 -3.96
C ALA A 505 -11.88 17.84 -5.13
N ASP A 506 -11.47 18.86 -5.89
CA ASP A 506 -10.46 18.76 -6.95
C ASP A 506 -9.03 18.88 -6.39
N LEU A 507 -8.90 19.42 -5.18
CA LEU A 507 -7.63 19.64 -4.46
C LEU A 507 -7.89 19.60 -2.96
N VAL A 508 -7.02 18.92 -2.20
CA VAL A 508 -7.00 19.00 -0.73
C VAL A 508 -5.80 19.82 -0.29
N VAL A 509 -5.98 20.69 0.69
CA VAL A 509 -4.89 21.50 1.26
C VAL A 509 -4.80 21.24 2.76
N LEU A 510 -3.60 20.87 3.21
CA LEU A 510 -3.18 20.73 4.59
C LEU A 510 -2.17 21.85 4.90
N ALA A 511 -2.58 22.83 5.71
CA ALA A 511 -1.77 24.00 6.03
C ALA A 511 -1.42 24.07 7.53
N GLY A 512 -0.11 24.10 7.85
CA GLY A 512 0.37 24.33 9.21
C GLY A 512 0.53 23.04 10.03
N ASP A 513 0.19 23.10 11.32
CA ASP A 513 0.49 22.04 12.29
C ASP A 513 -0.47 20.84 12.12
N ILE A 514 -0.12 19.90 11.26
CA ILE A 514 -0.97 18.75 10.91
C ILE A 514 -0.71 17.59 11.86
N HIS A 515 0.55 17.22 12.01
CA HIS A 515 0.98 16.07 12.82
C HIS A 515 2.47 16.22 13.15
N ASN A 516 2.92 15.69 14.29
CA ASN A 516 4.35 15.63 14.59
C ASN A 516 5.18 14.93 13.50
N HIS A 517 6.36 15.47 13.24
CA HIS A 517 7.38 14.90 12.35
C HIS A 517 6.87 14.63 10.91
N ALA A 518 7.28 13.51 10.31
CA ALA A 518 6.93 13.13 8.94
C ALA A 518 5.66 12.26 8.83
N GLU A 519 4.77 12.30 9.82
CA GLU A 519 3.55 11.49 9.84
C GLU A 519 2.40 12.11 9.03
N ALA A 520 2.35 13.44 8.91
CA ALA A 520 1.30 14.15 8.16
C ALA A 520 1.14 13.69 6.70
N PRO A 521 2.23 13.50 5.90
CA PRO A 521 2.11 12.95 4.56
C PRO A 521 1.45 11.57 4.52
N ARG A 522 1.81 10.69 5.47
CA ARG A 522 1.26 9.33 5.56
C ARG A 522 -0.22 9.37 5.88
N TRP A 523 -0.59 10.13 6.90
CA TRP A 523 -1.99 10.32 7.27
C TRP A 523 -2.82 10.85 6.08
N ALA A 524 -2.27 11.81 5.33
CA ALA A 524 -2.92 12.39 4.16
C ALA A 524 -3.17 11.34 3.06
N ALA A 525 -2.15 10.55 2.70
CA ALA A 525 -2.27 9.49 1.70
C ALA A 525 -3.26 8.39 2.12
N GLU A 526 -3.41 8.16 3.42
CA GLU A 526 -4.36 7.17 3.96
C GLU A 526 -5.81 7.66 3.94
N ASN A 527 -6.04 8.96 4.13
CA ASN A 527 -7.37 9.54 4.34
C ASN A 527 -8.01 10.22 3.12
N PHE A 528 -7.23 10.56 2.08
CA PHE A 528 -7.74 11.19 0.86
C PHE A 528 -7.64 10.28 -0.37
N ASP A 529 -8.50 10.53 -1.36
CA ASP A 529 -8.52 9.77 -2.60
C ASP A 529 -7.19 9.93 -3.38
N SER A 530 -6.65 8.83 -3.88
CA SER A 530 -5.37 8.80 -4.60
C SER A 530 -5.37 9.60 -5.90
N ASP A 531 -6.55 9.93 -6.42
CA ASP A 531 -6.71 10.71 -7.65
C ASP A 531 -6.83 12.23 -7.37
N VAL A 532 -6.98 12.61 -6.10
CA VAL A 532 -7.07 14.02 -5.67
C VAL A 532 -5.70 14.46 -5.14
N PRO A 533 -5.07 15.48 -5.74
CA PRO A 533 -3.82 16.02 -5.22
C PRO A 533 -4.02 16.62 -3.83
N VAL A 534 -3.10 16.32 -2.93
CA VAL A 534 -3.03 16.87 -1.57
C VAL A 534 -1.81 17.75 -1.46
N ILE A 535 -2.00 19.03 -1.18
CA ILE A 535 -0.93 19.96 -0.86
C ILE A 535 -0.69 19.91 0.64
N TYR A 536 0.57 19.75 1.03
CA TYR A 536 0.97 19.77 2.43
C TYR A 536 2.06 20.83 2.65
N VAL A 537 1.76 21.81 3.49
CA VAL A 537 2.72 22.82 3.97
C VAL A 537 2.89 22.61 5.48
N PRO A 538 4.10 22.30 5.97
CA PRO A 538 4.34 21.97 7.38
C PRO A 538 4.20 23.22 8.28
N GLY A 539 3.86 22.99 9.54
CA GLY A 539 3.94 23.97 10.62
C GLY A 539 5.21 23.83 11.44
N ASN A 540 5.30 24.56 12.55
CA ASN A 540 6.46 24.50 13.45
C ASN A 540 6.47 23.21 14.29
N HIS A 541 5.30 22.61 14.56
CA HIS A 541 5.17 21.38 15.34
C HIS A 541 5.86 20.18 14.70
N GLU A 542 5.87 20.12 13.37
CA GLU A 542 6.53 19.07 12.60
C GLU A 542 8.03 18.98 12.94
N TYR A 543 8.67 20.09 13.31
CA TYR A 543 10.10 20.16 13.63
C TYR A 543 10.44 19.95 15.10
N TYR A 544 9.44 19.80 15.99
CA TYR A 544 9.70 19.57 17.40
C TYR A 544 10.40 18.23 17.64
N ASP A 545 11.26 18.20 18.66
CA ASP A 545 12.14 17.09 19.04
C ASP A 545 13.03 16.56 17.90
N ALA A 546 13.39 17.41 16.93
CA ALA A 546 14.16 17.02 15.75
C ALA A 546 15.16 18.09 15.27
N GLU A 547 16.09 17.65 14.42
CA GLU A 547 16.94 18.56 13.64
C GLU A 547 16.19 19.01 12.38
N PHE A 548 16.17 20.32 12.14
CA PHE A 548 15.34 20.98 11.14
C PHE A 548 15.59 20.45 9.72
N GLY A 549 16.85 20.38 9.29
CA GLY A 549 17.21 19.95 7.94
C GLY A 549 16.92 18.47 7.69
N ALA A 550 17.18 17.62 8.69
CA ALA A 550 16.85 16.20 8.65
C ALA A 550 15.33 16.00 8.58
N MET A 551 14.54 16.80 9.29
CA MET A 551 13.09 16.69 9.27
C MET A 551 12.49 17.19 7.95
N GLU A 552 13.02 18.28 7.37
CA GLU A 552 12.69 18.70 6.01
C GLU A 552 12.86 17.56 5.00
N VAL A 553 14.02 16.90 5.01
CA VAL A 553 14.30 15.77 4.13
C VAL A 553 13.34 14.61 4.41
N ALA A 554 13.07 14.30 5.68
CA ALA A 554 12.15 13.21 6.04
C ALA A 554 10.72 13.45 5.55
N MET A 555 10.19 14.67 5.70
CA MET A 555 8.86 15.04 5.20
C MET A 555 8.80 15.02 3.66
N GLN A 556 9.86 15.49 3.01
CA GLN A 556 9.96 15.48 1.55
C GLN A 556 10.03 14.05 1.01
N ASP A 557 10.84 13.18 1.61
CA ASP A 557 10.98 11.78 1.20
C ASP A 557 9.70 10.97 1.49
N ALA A 558 9.05 11.21 2.63
CA ALA A 558 7.75 10.61 2.94
C ALA A 558 6.71 10.96 1.86
N SER A 559 6.64 12.24 1.46
CA SER A 559 5.69 12.69 0.44
C SER A 559 6.04 12.15 -0.95
N ARG A 560 7.34 12.10 -1.32
CA ARG A 560 7.79 11.53 -2.61
C ARG A 560 7.49 10.04 -2.76
N SER A 561 7.34 9.32 -1.65
CA SER A 561 6.93 7.91 -1.67
C SER A 561 5.44 7.71 -1.97
N MET A 562 4.67 8.78 -2.10
CA MET A 562 3.22 8.79 -2.29
C MET A 562 2.86 9.47 -3.62
N ASP A 563 1.85 8.96 -4.32
CA ASP A 563 1.50 9.45 -5.65
C ASP A 563 0.75 10.80 -5.65
N ASN A 564 0.00 11.09 -4.59
CA ASN A 564 -0.94 12.22 -4.53
C ASN A 564 -0.63 13.26 -3.45
N VAL A 565 0.42 13.09 -2.65
CA VAL A 565 0.78 14.05 -1.58
C VAL A 565 2.00 14.88 -1.98
N HIS A 566 1.85 16.19 -1.98
CA HIS A 566 2.84 17.15 -2.42
C HIS A 566 3.28 18.05 -1.26
N PHE A 567 4.44 17.73 -0.68
CA PHE A 567 5.10 18.60 0.30
C PHE A 567 5.63 19.86 -0.38
N LEU A 568 5.16 21.03 0.08
CA LEU A 568 5.61 22.33 -0.41
C LEU A 568 6.19 23.17 0.74
N ASN A 569 7.49 23.43 0.66
CA ASN A 569 8.15 24.46 1.45
C ASN A 569 9.12 25.24 0.56
N ASN A 570 8.80 26.50 0.26
CA ASN A 570 9.41 27.27 -0.84
C ASN A 570 9.37 26.51 -2.18
N ALA A 571 8.24 25.86 -2.45
CA ALA A 571 8.03 25.06 -3.66
C ALA A 571 6.64 25.30 -4.27
N SER A 572 6.49 24.93 -5.54
CA SER A 572 5.23 25.09 -6.26
C SER A 572 4.78 23.81 -6.96
N LEU A 573 3.46 23.68 -7.10
CA LEU A 573 2.81 22.64 -7.89
C LEU A 573 1.92 23.29 -8.95
N VAL A 574 2.07 22.87 -10.21
CA VAL A 574 1.24 23.34 -11.32
C VAL A 574 0.36 22.19 -11.78
N ASP A 575 -0.93 22.45 -11.97
CA ASP A 575 -1.86 21.50 -12.58
C ASP A 575 -1.39 21.06 -13.97
N ARG A 576 -1.69 19.81 -14.33
CA ARG A 576 -1.36 19.21 -15.63
C ARG A 576 -1.93 19.98 -16.83
N TYR A 577 -2.99 20.75 -16.65
CA TYR A 577 -3.62 21.58 -17.68
C TYR A 577 -3.27 23.07 -17.54
N GLY A 578 -2.44 23.45 -16.57
CA GLY A 578 -2.05 24.84 -16.31
C GLY A 578 -3.20 25.73 -15.84
N LYS A 579 -4.31 25.15 -15.33
CA LYS A 579 -5.47 25.94 -14.89
C LYS A 579 -5.26 26.62 -13.55
N TRP A 580 -4.45 26.01 -12.70
CA TRP A 580 -4.09 26.54 -11.39
C TRP A 580 -2.66 26.14 -11.04
N HIS A 581 -2.06 26.90 -10.14
CA HIS A 581 -0.82 26.53 -9.46
C HIS A 581 -0.91 26.89 -8.00
N VAL A 582 -0.21 26.13 -7.18
CA VAL A 582 -0.12 26.33 -5.74
C VAL A 582 1.31 26.69 -5.39
N LEU A 583 1.49 27.80 -4.68
CA LEU A 583 2.75 28.21 -4.07
C LEU A 583 2.68 27.91 -2.58
N GLY A 584 3.54 27.01 -2.07
CA GLY A 584 3.51 26.59 -0.67
C GLY A 584 4.80 26.94 0.06
N THR A 585 4.71 27.55 1.24
CA THR A 585 5.86 27.81 2.10
C THR A 585 5.52 27.89 3.58
N ALA A 586 6.39 27.38 4.44
CA ALA A 586 6.31 27.60 5.87
C ALA A 586 6.73 29.05 6.17
N LEU A 587 5.76 29.93 6.40
CA LEU A 587 6.03 31.24 6.98
C LEU A 587 6.36 31.08 8.47
N TRP A 588 7.31 31.90 8.93
CA TRP A 588 7.79 31.95 10.32
C TRP A 588 7.46 33.30 10.94
N THR A 589 7.91 33.52 12.17
CA THR A 589 7.63 34.71 12.98
C THR A 589 8.03 36.02 12.29
N ASP A 590 7.10 36.98 12.23
CA ASP A 590 7.34 38.35 11.78
C ASP A 590 7.41 39.28 12.99
N PHE A 591 8.63 39.57 13.45
CA PHE A 591 8.83 40.48 14.58
C PHE A 591 8.47 41.95 14.27
N ALA A 592 8.19 42.29 13.01
CA ALA A 592 7.80 43.64 12.60
C ALA A 592 6.27 43.87 12.61
N LEU A 593 5.46 42.87 13.02
CA LEU A 593 3.98 42.91 12.99
C LEU A 593 3.38 44.21 13.59
N PHE A 594 3.96 44.70 14.68
CA PHE A 594 3.50 45.90 15.42
C PHE A 594 4.32 47.17 15.13
N GLY A 595 5.33 47.05 14.28
CA GLY A 595 6.18 48.16 13.85
C GLY A 595 7.60 47.71 13.53
N ALA A 596 8.22 48.41 12.59
CA ALA A 596 9.49 48.02 11.98
C ALA A 596 10.71 48.74 12.60
N ASP A 597 10.56 49.52 13.68
CA ASP A 597 11.74 50.04 14.39
C ASP A 597 12.43 48.96 15.22
N ASP A 598 13.71 49.16 15.54
CA ASP A 598 14.51 48.13 16.21
C ASP A 598 14.01 47.85 17.63
N ALA A 599 13.52 48.86 18.35
CA ALA A 599 13.03 48.72 19.72
C ALA A 599 11.74 47.89 19.79
N GLN A 600 10.83 48.07 18.83
CA GLN A 600 9.59 47.30 18.72
C GLN A 600 9.87 45.84 18.32
N ARG A 601 10.80 45.63 17.37
CA ARG A 601 11.23 44.28 16.96
C ARG A 601 11.89 43.53 18.10
N ASP A 602 12.78 44.18 18.86
CA ASP A 602 13.43 43.57 20.01
C ASP A 602 12.43 43.22 21.13
N ALA A 603 11.44 44.08 21.37
CA ALA A 603 10.36 43.79 22.31
C ALA A 603 9.51 42.57 21.88
N ALA A 604 9.22 42.45 20.58
CA ALA A 604 8.51 41.29 20.03
C ALA A 604 9.35 40.00 20.13
N LYS A 605 10.65 40.07 19.81
CA LYS A 605 11.59 38.95 19.99
C LYS A 605 11.63 38.48 21.43
N GLU A 606 11.79 39.41 22.39
CA GLU A 606 11.84 39.07 23.81
C GLU A 606 10.52 38.43 24.28
N ALA A 607 9.39 38.98 23.87
CA ALA A 607 8.07 38.46 24.24
C ALA A 607 7.85 37.04 23.68
N CYS A 608 8.12 36.82 22.39
CA CYS A 608 7.95 35.50 21.75
C CYS A 608 8.94 34.48 22.32
N THR A 609 10.20 34.87 22.57
CA THR A 609 11.21 33.99 23.20
C THR A 609 10.77 33.44 24.56
N LYS A 610 9.99 34.23 25.31
CA LYS A 610 9.47 33.80 26.62
C LYS A 610 8.39 32.74 26.49
N VAL A 611 7.53 32.83 25.47
CA VAL A 611 6.28 32.07 25.35
C VAL A 611 6.39 30.88 24.39
N MET A 612 6.99 31.06 23.22
CA MET A 612 7.01 30.04 22.16
C MET A 612 7.95 28.88 22.50
N LEU A 613 7.50 27.67 22.23
CA LEU A 613 8.27 26.43 22.43
C LEU A 613 9.38 26.25 21.40
N ASP A 614 9.23 26.86 20.22
CA ASP A 614 10.22 26.87 19.13
C ASP A 614 11.62 27.20 19.64
N TYR A 615 11.71 28.18 20.55
CA TYR A 615 12.95 28.72 21.09
C TYR A 615 13.39 28.06 22.40
N LYS A 616 12.75 26.93 22.79
CA LYS A 616 13.06 26.17 24.02
C LYS A 616 13.89 24.91 23.76
N GLY A 617 14.47 24.80 22.56
CA GLY A 617 15.34 23.69 22.18
C GLY A 617 14.60 22.45 21.68
N LEU A 618 13.31 22.55 21.35
CA LEU A 618 12.60 21.46 20.66
C LEU A 618 13.01 21.37 19.19
N ILE A 619 13.37 22.49 18.57
CA ILE A 619 13.90 22.52 17.19
C ILE A 619 15.42 22.70 17.27
N GLN A 620 16.17 21.84 16.59
CA GLN A 620 17.63 21.88 16.50
C GLN A 620 18.10 22.22 15.07
N LEU A 621 19.26 22.88 14.95
CA LEU A 621 19.88 23.26 13.68
C LEU A 621 21.32 22.76 13.61
N ALA A 622 21.70 22.16 12.47
CA ALA A 622 23.07 21.76 12.15
C ALA A 622 23.74 22.62 11.05
N TRP A 623 23.24 23.84 10.78
CA TRP A 623 23.77 24.77 9.77
C TRP A 623 23.99 26.18 10.39
N PRO A 624 24.98 27.00 9.96
CA PRO A 624 25.86 26.92 8.79
C PRO A 624 27.09 26.02 8.87
N GLU A 625 27.28 25.31 9.96
CA GLU A 625 28.41 24.39 10.16
C GLU A 625 27.90 22.93 10.10
N PRO A 626 27.89 22.28 8.91
CA PRO A 626 27.36 20.92 8.72
C PRO A 626 27.99 19.85 9.62
N ASP A 627 29.21 20.10 10.09
CA ASP A 627 29.99 19.23 10.96
C ASP A 627 29.97 19.68 12.45
N GLY A 628 29.20 20.72 12.77
CA GLY A 628 29.05 21.27 14.12
C GLY A 628 28.03 20.51 14.96
N GLU A 629 28.14 20.61 16.28
CA GLU A 629 27.11 20.11 17.21
C GLU A 629 25.78 20.86 16.99
N PRO A 630 24.64 20.15 16.92
CA PRO A 630 23.34 20.79 16.76
C PRO A 630 23.09 21.84 17.85
N ARG A 631 22.59 23.02 17.45
CA ARG A 631 22.21 24.10 18.36
C ARG A 631 20.70 24.33 18.35
N ALA A 632 20.18 24.87 19.44
CA ALA A 632 18.77 25.25 19.52
C ALA A 632 18.42 26.33 18.47
N PHE A 633 17.22 26.21 17.91
CA PHE A 633 16.60 27.19 17.05
C PHE A 633 16.34 28.50 17.80
N THR A 634 16.67 29.63 17.18
CA THR A 634 16.61 30.96 17.81
C THR A 634 15.60 31.88 17.12
N PRO A 635 15.17 32.98 17.77
CA PRO A 635 14.37 34.02 17.13
C PRO A 635 14.98 34.57 15.84
N ASP A 636 16.32 34.72 15.79
CA ASP A 636 16.99 35.22 14.59
C ASP A 636 16.94 34.22 13.43
N ASP A 637 16.98 32.91 13.71
CA ASP A 637 16.77 31.88 12.69
C ASP A 637 15.34 31.93 12.12
N SER A 638 14.35 32.09 13.00
CA SER A 638 12.94 32.23 12.63
C SER A 638 12.70 33.45 11.74
N GLN A 639 13.29 34.60 12.08
CA GLN A 639 13.25 35.81 11.27
C GLN A 639 13.92 35.60 9.90
N ALA A 640 15.08 34.93 9.86
CA ALA A 640 15.79 34.67 8.61
C ALA A 640 14.98 33.74 7.67
N LEU A 641 14.36 32.69 8.21
CA LEU A 641 13.47 31.81 7.46
C LEU A 641 12.23 32.55 6.96
N HIS A 642 11.64 33.43 7.78
CA HIS A 642 10.52 34.27 7.37
C HIS A 642 10.90 35.17 6.18
N GLU A 643 12.03 35.88 6.27
CA GLU A 643 12.52 36.77 5.21
C GLU A 643 12.81 36.00 3.92
N GLN A 644 13.40 34.81 4.03
CA GLN A 644 13.66 33.92 2.89
C GLN A 644 12.34 33.48 2.22
N ALA A 645 11.35 33.06 3.00
CA ALA A 645 10.04 32.64 2.49
C ALA A 645 9.29 33.79 1.81
N CYS A 646 9.31 34.98 2.40
CA CYS A 646 8.73 36.19 1.81
C CYS A 646 9.41 36.60 0.51
N ALA A 647 10.74 36.55 0.45
CA ALA A 647 11.50 36.85 -0.78
C ALA A 647 11.22 35.83 -1.88
N TRP A 648 11.12 34.55 -1.53
CA TRP A 648 10.75 33.49 -2.47
C TRP A 648 9.33 33.67 -3.02
N LEU A 649 8.34 33.89 -2.14
CA LEU A 649 6.95 34.16 -2.55
C LEU A 649 6.85 35.38 -3.47
N ALA A 650 7.54 36.49 -3.14
CA ALA A 650 7.55 37.68 -3.98
C ALA A 650 8.12 37.39 -5.38
N ALA A 651 9.19 36.58 -5.46
CA ALA A 651 9.79 36.19 -6.72
C ALA A 651 8.90 35.28 -7.56
N GLU A 652 8.19 34.32 -6.95
CA GLU A 652 7.26 33.44 -7.65
C GLU A 652 6.00 34.18 -8.11
N LEU A 653 5.43 35.05 -7.27
CA LEU A 653 4.25 35.85 -7.61
C LEU A 653 4.51 36.89 -8.72
N ALA A 654 5.77 37.29 -8.91
CA ALA A 654 6.16 38.15 -10.02
C ALA A 654 6.19 37.42 -11.38
N LYS A 655 6.18 36.08 -11.39
CA LYS A 655 6.14 35.29 -12.63
C LYS A 655 4.71 35.30 -13.19
N PRO A 656 4.52 35.59 -14.48
CA PRO A 656 3.19 35.56 -15.09
C PRO A 656 2.65 34.13 -15.14
N PHE A 657 1.38 33.97 -14.75
CA PHE A 657 0.64 32.72 -14.84
C PHE A 657 -0.80 33.02 -15.25
N ASP A 658 -1.27 32.37 -16.33
CA ASP A 658 -2.59 32.67 -16.92
C ASP A 658 -3.75 32.02 -16.13
N GLY A 659 -3.46 31.03 -15.27
CA GLY A 659 -4.44 30.36 -14.44
C GLY A 659 -4.64 30.97 -13.05
N LYS A 660 -5.36 30.26 -12.17
CA LYS A 660 -5.61 30.68 -10.78
C LYS A 660 -4.36 30.48 -9.92
N THR A 661 -3.97 31.52 -9.18
CA THR A 661 -2.86 31.45 -8.21
C THR A 661 -3.39 31.19 -6.82
N ILE A 662 -2.98 30.06 -6.24
CA ILE A 662 -3.28 29.68 -4.86
C ILE A 662 -1.99 29.77 -4.04
N VAL A 663 -2.04 30.37 -2.87
CA VAL A 663 -0.91 30.41 -1.93
C VAL A 663 -1.31 29.65 -0.67
N VAL A 664 -0.40 28.82 -0.16
CA VAL A 664 -0.59 28.05 1.08
C VAL A 664 0.57 28.36 2.03
N THR A 665 0.26 28.79 3.25
CA THR A 665 1.29 29.11 4.25
C THR A 665 1.01 28.49 5.61
N HIS A 666 2.07 28.31 6.39
CA HIS A 666 1.93 28.01 7.82
C HIS A 666 1.31 29.20 8.56
N HIS A 667 2.06 30.27 8.81
CA HIS A 667 1.50 31.45 9.50
C HIS A 667 0.44 32.17 8.66
N ALA A 668 -0.49 32.83 9.36
CA ALA A 668 -1.44 33.73 8.74
C ALA A 668 -0.74 34.95 8.09
N PRO A 669 -1.16 35.37 6.88
CA PRO A 669 -0.42 36.38 6.13
C PRO A 669 -0.80 37.83 6.47
N MET A 670 -1.91 38.02 7.20
CA MET A 670 -2.53 39.31 7.45
C MET A 670 -3.09 39.38 8.88
N ARG A 671 -3.12 40.59 9.45
CA ARG A 671 -3.58 40.85 10.82
C ARG A 671 -5.07 40.60 11.01
N GLU A 672 -5.83 40.60 9.93
CA GLU A 672 -7.24 40.29 9.87
C GLU A 672 -7.53 38.83 10.28
N SER A 673 -6.53 37.94 10.19
CA SER A 673 -6.56 36.57 10.73
C SER A 673 -6.14 36.49 12.21
N LEU A 674 -6.12 37.61 12.94
CA LEU A 674 -5.85 37.63 14.37
C LEU A 674 -7.16 37.87 15.14
N ALA A 675 -7.49 36.97 16.06
CA ALA A 675 -8.69 37.13 16.88
C ALA A 675 -8.63 38.46 17.68
N PRO A 676 -9.71 39.26 17.76
CA PRO A 676 -9.68 40.60 18.34
C PRO A 676 -9.12 40.69 19.75
N ARG A 677 -9.26 39.62 20.55
CA ARG A 677 -8.72 39.53 21.92
C ARG A 677 -7.18 39.59 22.00
N TYR A 678 -6.49 39.26 20.91
CA TYR A 678 -5.03 39.28 20.81
C TYR A 678 -4.48 40.47 20.03
N ALA A 679 -5.35 41.37 19.54
CA ALA A 679 -4.97 42.44 18.62
C ALA A 679 -3.90 43.42 19.14
N GLN A 680 -3.65 43.44 20.45
CA GLN A 680 -2.64 44.27 21.13
C GLN A 680 -1.59 43.43 21.88
N ASP A 681 -1.65 42.10 21.78
CA ASP A 681 -0.66 41.22 22.40
C ASP A 681 0.56 41.12 21.50
N VAL A 682 1.70 41.63 21.99
CA VAL A 682 2.98 41.65 21.28
C VAL A 682 3.44 40.23 20.89
N VAL A 683 3.04 39.21 21.67
CA VAL A 683 3.37 37.80 21.37
C VAL A 683 2.69 37.33 20.07
N SER A 684 1.64 38.01 19.59
CA SER A 684 0.97 37.69 18.32
C SER A 684 1.90 37.76 17.10
N ALA A 685 3.03 38.46 17.19
CA ALA A 685 4.08 38.44 16.18
C ALA A 685 4.57 37.02 15.86
N GLY A 686 4.57 36.13 16.87
CA GLY A 686 4.92 34.71 16.75
C GLY A 686 3.89 33.86 15.99
N PHE A 687 2.72 34.40 15.67
CA PHE A 687 1.59 33.63 15.13
C PHE A 687 1.03 34.18 13.82
N VAL A 688 1.13 35.50 13.59
CA VAL A 688 0.49 36.19 12.45
C VAL A 688 1.47 37.19 11.83
N ASN A 689 1.40 37.37 10.52
CA ASN A 689 2.18 38.35 9.76
C ASN A 689 1.33 39.51 9.25
N HIS A 690 1.95 40.53 8.66
CA HIS A 690 1.24 41.55 7.88
C HIS A 690 1.91 41.82 6.53
N LEU A 691 1.42 41.13 5.48
CA LEU A 691 2.05 41.09 4.16
C LEU A 691 1.15 41.68 3.05
N PRO A 692 0.65 42.93 3.15
CA PRO A 692 -0.28 43.51 2.17
C PRO A 692 0.33 43.65 0.76
N ALA A 693 1.67 43.66 0.65
CA ALA A 693 2.35 43.67 -0.63
C ALA A 693 2.23 42.34 -1.40
N LEU A 694 1.99 41.22 -0.70
CA LEU A 694 1.89 39.87 -1.28
C LEU A 694 0.44 39.39 -1.38
N VAL A 695 -0.41 39.73 -0.40
CA VAL A 695 -1.82 39.28 -0.33
C VAL A 695 -2.71 40.16 -1.19
N ARG A 696 -2.56 40.04 -2.51
CA ARG A 696 -3.25 40.81 -3.53
C ARG A 696 -3.25 40.06 -4.85
N ALA A 697 -4.00 40.54 -5.84
CA ALA A 697 -3.91 40.03 -7.21
C ALA A 697 -2.42 39.96 -7.68
N PRO A 698 -1.97 38.84 -8.29
CA PRO A 698 -2.77 37.78 -8.93
C PRO A 698 -3.24 36.64 -8.01
N VAL A 699 -2.97 36.68 -6.69
CA VAL A 699 -3.43 35.64 -5.76
C VAL A 699 -4.96 35.62 -5.74
N SER A 700 -5.53 34.47 -6.09
CA SER A 700 -6.99 34.24 -6.08
C SER A 700 -7.45 33.72 -4.71
N LEU A 701 -6.63 32.85 -4.10
CA LEU A 701 -6.90 32.24 -2.80
C LEU A 701 -5.60 32.10 -2.00
N TRP A 702 -5.66 32.46 -0.72
CA TRP A 702 -4.60 32.25 0.26
C TRP A 702 -5.15 31.36 1.38
N ILE A 703 -4.56 30.19 1.57
CA ILE A 703 -4.89 29.27 2.65
C ILE A 703 -3.78 29.34 3.70
N HIS A 704 -4.12 29.42 4.98
CA HIS A 704 -3.12 29.42 6.04
C HIS A 704 -3.49 28.55 7.24
N GLY A 705 -2.51 28.25 8.09
CA GLY A 705 -2.68 27.66 9.42
C GLY A 705 -2.26 28.60 10.55
N HIS A 706 -1.63 28.02 11.57
CA HIS A 706 -1.07 28.60 12.80
C HIS A 706 -2.04 29.43 13.67
N THR A 707 -3.33 29.30 13.41
CA THR A 707 -4.37 30.04 14.13
C THR A 707 -5.46 29.08 14.52
N HIS A 708 -5.99 29.13 15.75
CA HIS A 708 -7.05 28.20 16.19
C HIS A 708 -8.45 28.84 16.09
N THR A 709 -8.63 29.72 15.12
CA THR A 709 -9.89 30.40 14.82
C THR A 709 -10.07 30.41 13.31
N SER A 710 -11.26 30.02 12.83
CA SER A 710 -11.56 30.02 11.41
C SER A 710 -11.67 31.45 10.87
N PHE A 711 -11.07 31.70 9.70
CA PHE A 711 -11.17 32.96 8.97
C PHE A 711 -11.55 32.72 7.51
N ASP A 712 -12.37 33.60 6.94
CA ASP A 712 -12.77 33.59 5.52
C ASP A 712 -13.13 35.02 5.11
N TYR A 713 -12.19 35.74 4.50
CA TYR A 713 -12.37 37.14 4.10
C TYR A 713 -11.66 37.44 2.78
N THR A 714 -11.83 38.65 2.25
CA THR A 714 -11.18 39.08 1.00
C THR A 714 -10.49 40.42 1.22
N VAL A 715 -9.24 40.52 0.75
CA VAL A 715 -8.43 41.75 0.79
C VAL A 715 -7.71 41.91 -0.54
N ASP A 716 -7.77 43.10 -1.13
CA ASP A 716 -7.09 43.46 -2.40
C ASP A 716 -7.23 42.43 -3.55
N GLY A 717 -8.40 41.79 -3.62
CA GLY A 717 -8.77 40.81 -4.65
C GLY A 717 -8.37 39.36 -4.34
N ALA A 718 -7.65 39.11 -3.24
CA ALA A 718 -7.30 37.78 -2.76
C ALA A 718 -8.25 37.34 -1.64
N ARG A 719 -8.82 36.13 -1.74
CA ARG A 719 -9.59 35.51 -0.64
C ARG A 719 -8.62 34.84 0.32
N VAL A 720 -8.73 35.08 1.63
CA VAL A 720 -7.91 34.46 2.66
C VAL A 720 -8.78 33.53 3.50
N VAL A 721 -8.36 32.27 3.67
CA VAL A 721 -9.14 31.22 4.35
C VAL A 721 -8.26 30.37 5.26
N CYS A 722 -8.77 29.98 6.43
CA CYS A 722 -8.25 28.86 7.21
C CYS A 722 -9.40 28.03 7.80
N ASN A 723 -9.14 26.76 8.11
CA ASN A 723 -10.11 25.87 8.75
C ASN A 723 -9.39 25.02 9.81
N PRO A 724 -8.97 25.64 10.93
CA PRO A 724 -8.12 25.02 11.91
C PRO A 724 -8.91 24.16 12.88
N ARG A 725 -8.39 23.00 13.29
CA ARG A 725 -9.04 22.19 14.34
C ARG A 725 -8.66 22.66 15.75
N GLY A 726 -7.37 22.98 15.94
CA GLY A 726 -6.81 23.33 17.24
C GLY A 726 -6.80 22.15 18.22
N TYR A 727 -6.50 22.41 19.51
CA TYR A 727 -6.39 21.35 20.50
C TYR A 727 -7.73 20.92 21.12
N PHE A 728 -7.75 19.69 21.64
CA PHE A 728 -8.80 19.21 22.52
C PHE A 728 -8.48 19.54 23.98
N ASP A 729 -9.27 20.41 24.60
CA ASP A 729 -9.15 20.67 26.03
C ASP A 729 -9.80 19.54 26.84
N LYS A 730 -8.96 18.64 27.36
CA LYS A 730 -9.39 17.51 28.21
C LYS A 730 -10.12 17.93 29.49
N ARG A 731 -9.94 19.17 29.98
CA ARG A 731 -10.60 19.65 31.20
C ARG A 731 -12.03 20.12 30.92
N SER A 732 -12.25 20.83 29.82
CA SER A 732 -13.58 21.30 29.42
C SER A 732 -14.35 20.32 28.54
N GLY A 733 -13.66 19.33 27.96
CA GLY A 733 -14.23 18.34 27.04
C GLY A 733 -14.61 18.95 25.69
N LYS A 734 -13.98 20.06 25.29
CA LYS A 734 -14.32 20.82 24.08
C LYS A 734 -13.07 21.05 23.22
N TRP A 735 -13.31 21.14 21.91
CA TRP A 735 -12.33 21.60 20.94
C TRP A 735 -12.12 23.10 21.06
N GLU A 736 -10.88 23.55 20.85
CA GLU A 736 -10.54 24.97 20.83
C GLU A 736 -11.25 25.73 19.72
N ASN A 737 -11.37 25.15 18.52
CA ASN A 737 -12.18 25.70 17.45
C ASN A 737 -13.51 24.92 17.26
N PRO A 738 -14.64 25.44 17.76
CA PRO A 738 -15.94 24.82 17.53
C PRO A 738 -16.46 25.01 16.10
N GLU A 739 -15.85 25.89 15.29
CA GLU A 739 -16.25 26.15 13.89
C GLU A 739 -15.50 25.28 12.87
N PHE A 740 -14.57 24.44 13.33
CA PHE A 740 -13.87 23.49 12.48
C PHE A 740 -14.84 22.51 11.80
N ALA A 741 -14.66 22.32 10.50
CA ALA A 741 -15.45 21.36 9.74
C ALA A 741 -14.54 20.50 8.85
N TRP A 742 -14.54 19.18 9.05
CA TRP A 742 -13.73 18.26 8.23
C TRP A 742 -14.05 18.37 6.74
N ASP A 743 -15.28 18.71 6.38
CA ASP A 743 -15.83 18.80 5.03
C ASP A 743 -15.85 20.23 4.47
N LYS A 744 -15.11 21.18 5.06
CA LYS A 744 -15.00 22.55 4.54
C LYS A 744 -14.39 22.56 3.13
N VAL A 745 -15.21 22.90 2.15
CA VAL A 745 -14.81 23.11 0.76
C VAL A 745 -15.00 24.58 0.38
N VAL A 746 -14.03 25.14 -0.34
CA VAL A 746 -14.10 26.47 -0.96
C VAL A 746 -14.05 26.36 -2.47
N GLU A 747 -14.73 27.27 -3.17
CA GLU A 747 -14.74 27.36 -4.62
C GLU A 747 -14.01 28.62 -5.11
N ILE A 748 -13.26 28.50 -6.22
CA ILE A 748 -12.53 29.62 -6.87
C ILE A 748 -12.69 29.68 -8.38
#